data_AF-U6JXG1-F1
#
_entry.id   AF-U6JXG1-F1
#
_cell.length_a   1.000
_cell.length_b   1.000
_cell.length_c   1.000
_cell.angle_alpha   90.00
_cell.angle_beta   90.00
_cell.angle_gamma   90.00
#
_symmetry.space_group_name_H-M   'P 1'
#
loop_
_entity.id
_entity.type
_entity.pdbx_description
1 polymer ?
#
loop_
_entity_poly.entity_id
_entity_poly.type
_entity_poly.pdbx_seq_one_letter_code
_entity_poly.pdbx_strand_id
1 'polypeptide(L)'
;MVGSTAVGTPRGSVATTGVSTAAAGAAGCSPGAALNNSSNGYSNSSCCNGVSAFKSVLPLEASISDIVHRIAQEVLQPILVPSQQPSPPSPFTFTHLDQLQQMLQQRCPSSSGSNTGTPSRRAAGGVAAATAACRGSNSAAAAAVAAGTAAAAGGSRSEEALGGLAMAVAAALNTVQLLTPEERIKCRMLPPDRSYETNYREWRDFLLRKQPTGASLSCVFGRGMLRSVLLCCCSSLLRDIMGGPLGFCCAAVFHRLCDEASLSIPARQAALQSLTTQDPTLESMLVSESGLGFLSRDFGSAREEESGLISFACLTNDRQPLHSMALVAAKNIFSRQLPKMPREYIVRLVFDRNHYTFCLIKQQQIIGGCCFRPYFKQKFAEVAFLAVTSSEQVKGYGTRLMNHLKEHVKKSGIEYFLTYADNFAVGYFRKQGFTQKISMPKERWFGFIKDYEGGTLMECRISPKVDYLRLFSILNDQQEAVQRAILRLKPPRVFPGLTCWQEDPTRVLHPSEVPGVVEFGWTPQAAADAAGEAAAAAAKPLHEQIVQVLDVLARHHSAWPFHKPVAKDEAPDYYEIIQQPTDIATMKKKAKKKQFPNKAAFLSELSRMFANCRRYNGPSTIYYKYANELEKFIWPKALQIQDTQETAPAQDNLRQ
;
A
#
# COMPACT_ATOMS: atom_id res chain seq x y z
N MET A 1 23.13 12.50 68.06
CA MET A 1 24.57 12.65 68.29
C MET A 1 25.26 12.80 66.94
N VAL A 2 25.96 13.93 66.77
CA VAL A 2 27.11 14.26 65.88
C VAL A 2 27.47 13.21 64.81
N GLY A 3 27.65 13.47 63.51
CA GLY A 3 28.08 14.67 62.79
C GLY A 3 29.28 14.31 61.91
N SER A 4 29.14 14.53 60.59
CA SER A 4 30.13 14.93 59.56
C SER A 4 31.51 14.27 59.39
N THR A 5 31.98 14.42 58.14
CA THR A 5 33.38 14.44 57.61
C THR A 5 34.04 13.09 57.31
N ALA A 6 35.04 12.97 56.41
CA ALA A 6 35.43 13.56 55.11
C ALA A 6 36.83 12.98 54.82
N VAL A 7 37.11 12.65 53.54
CA VAL A 7 38.43 12.75 52.87
C VAL A 7 39.63 11.93 53.38
N GLY A 8 40.35 11.27 52.43
CA GLY A 8 41.82 11.19 52.49
C GLY A 8 42.46 9.81 52.23
N THR A 9 42.92 9.60 50.99
CA THR A 9 44.08 8.74 50.63
C THR A 9 45.37 9.27 51.28
N PRO A 10 46.48 8.51 51.51
CA PRO A 10 47.36 8.01 50.43
C PRO A 10 48.34 6.81 50.68
N ARG A 11 48.87 6.28 49.54
CA ARG A 11 50.25 5.79 49.20
C ARG A 11 51.02 4.70 50.02
N GLY A 12 51.62 3.78 49.23
CA GLY A 12 52.93 3.12 49.42
C GLY A 12 53.22 2.11 48.28
N SER A 13 54.04 2.43 47.25
CA SER A 13 55.43 1.99 46.96
C SER A 13 55.59 0.47 46.69
N VAL A 14 56.23 -0.02 45.61
CA VAL A 14 57.69 -0.08 45.29
C VAL A 14 57.82 -0.59 43.82
N ALA A 15 58.45 0.13 42.87
CA ALA A 15 59.82 0.00 42.30
C ALA A 15 60.10 -1.33 41.54
N THR A 16 60.84 -1.48 40.43
CA THR A 16 61.64 -0.69 39.44
C THR A 16 62.23 -1.76 38.48
N THR A 17 62.37 -1.62 37.15
CA THR A 17 63.47 -1.04 36.34
C THR A 17 63.08 -1.26 34.85
N GLY A 18 63.13 -0.34 33.88
CA GLY A 18 64.27 0.37 33.25
C GLY A 18 64.76 -0.39 31.97
N VAL A 19 65.07 0.14 30.78
CA VAL A 19 65.32 1.47 30.22
C VAL A 19 65.34 1.39 28.66
N SER A 20 64.67 2.34 27.99
CA SER A 20 65.00 3.22 26.82
C SER A 20 65.86 2.84 25.58
N THR A 21 65.61 3.67 24.53
CA THR A 21 66.44 4.14 23.38
C THR A 21 66.25 3.40 22.05
N ALA A 22 66.26 3.99 20.85
CA ALA A 22 66.30 5.37 20.33
C ALA A 22 65.87 5.35 18.84
N ALA A 23 65.63 6.53 18.27
CA ALA A 23 65.26 6.79 16.89
C ALA A 23 66.43 6.73 15.89
N ALA A 24 66.10 6.54 14.60
CA ALA A 24 66.63 7.19 13.38
C ALA A 24 66.99 6.24 12.23
N GLY A 25 66.71 6.68 11.00
CA GLY A 25 67.63 6.46 9.87
C GLY A 25 67.09 5.64 8.70
N ALA A 26 66.86 6.34 7.59
CA ALA A 26 66.58 5.82 6.25
C ALA A 26 67.75 5.04 5.63
N ALA A 27 67.45 4.16 4.68
CA ALA A 27 68.04 4.09 3.32
C ALA A 27 67.73 2.72 2.68
N GLY A 28 67.34 2.75 1.41
CA GLY A 28 67.03 1.56 0.63
C GLY A 28 68.25 0.89 -0.01
N CYS A 29 68.00 -0.28 -0.58
CA CYS A 29 68.54 -0.83 -1.84
C CYS A 29 68.47 -2.37 -1.80
N SER A 30 67.73 -2.95 -2.74
CA SER A 30 67.88 -4.36 -3.15
C SER A 30 69.22 -4.55 -3.88
N PRO A 31 69.76 -5.78 -3.98
CA PRO A 31 69.53 -6.57 -5.20
C PRO A 31 69.51 -8.11 -5.05
N GLY A 32 68.65 -8.75 -5.85
CA GLY A 32 68.96 -9.81 -6.82
C GLY A 32 69.67 -11.13 -6.44
N ALA A 33 69.01 -12.23 -6.88
CA ALA A 33 69.54 -13.50 -7.41
C ALA A 33 70.05 -14.56 -6.40
N ALA A 34 69.94 -15.87 -6.59
CA ALA A 34 69.24 -16.79 -7.51
C ALA A 34 69.64 -18.23 -7.09
N LEU A 35 69.03 -19.24 -7.73
CA LEU A 35 69.39 -20.68 -7.78
C LEU A 35 68.80 -21.55 -6.64
N ASN A 36 68.20 -22.73 -6.85
CA ASN A 36 68.17 -23.59 -8.04
C ASN A 36 67.06 -24.68 -7.95
N ASN A 37 66.62 -25.10 -9.15
CA ASN A 37 65.93 -26.33 -9.61
C ASN A 37 65.97 -27.58 -8.68
N SER A 38 65.02 -28.53 -8.72
CA SER A 38 64.66 -29.44 -9.84
C SER A 38 63.49 -30.34 -9.34
N SER A 39 62.29 -30.43 -9.93
CA SER A 39 61.83 -31.13 -11.14
C SER A 39 61.57 -32.66 -11.02
N ASN A 40 60.44 -33.06 -11.61
CA ASN A 40 59.90 -34.39 -11.95
C ASN A 40 59.06 -35.10 -10.88
N GLY A 41 57.82 -35.54 -11.14
CA GLY A 41 57.02 -35.57 -12.37
C GLY A 41 56.14 -36.81 -12.38
N TYR A 42 54.83 -36.65 -12.59
CA TYR A 42 53.96 -37.61 -13.28
C TYR A 42 52.77 -36.84 -13.88
N SER A 43 52.49 -37.18 -15.14
CA SER A 43 51.72 -36.42 -16.11
C SER A 43 50.28 -36.94 -16.25
N ASN A 44 49.38 -36.03 -16.67
CA ASN A 44 48.16 -36.22 -17.47
C ASN A 44 47.02 -37.10 -16.93
N SER A 45 45.84 -36.49 -16.69
CA SER A 45 44.84 -36.36 -17.77
C SER A 45 43.65 -35.48 -17.34
N SER A 46 43.08 -34.86 -18.37
CA SER A 46 42.01 -33.87 -18.43
C SER A 46 40.66 -34.31 -17.88
N CYS A 47 39.88 -33.35 -17.34
CA CYS A 47 38.50 -33.06 -17.76
C CYS A 47 37.90 -31.90 -16.95
N CYS A 48 38.21 -30.65 -17.30
CA CYS A 48 37.46 -29.43 -16.91
C CYS A 48 37.80 -28.30 -17.90
N ASN A 49 37.50 -28.48 -19.19
CA ASN A 49 37.64 -27.41 -20.18
C ASN A 49 36.44 -26.44 -20.07
N GLY A 50 36.74 -25.15 -19.90
CA GLY A 50 35.93 -24.05 -20.45
C GLY A 50 34.81 -23.46 -19.59
N VAL A 51 35.16 -22.58 -18.65
CA VAL A 51 34.28 -21.45 -18.30
C VAL A 51 34.95 -20.19 -18.82
N SER A 52 34.50 -19.66 -19.96
CA SER A 52 34.98 -18.37 -20.44
C SER A 52 34.62 -17.31 -19.41
N ALA A 53 35.61 -16.60 -18.86
CA ALA A 53 35.35 -15.43 -18.03
C ALA A 53 34.49 -14.43 -18.81
N PHE A 54 33.34 -14.04 -18.25
CA PHE A 54 32.48 -13.01 -18.82
C PHE A 54 33.29 -11.71 -18.97
N LYS A 55 33.53 -11.28 -20.21
CA LYS A 55 34.17 -9.99 -20.53
C LYS A 55 33.09 -9.05 -21.06
N SER A 56 32.80 -7.98 -20.32
CA SER A 56 31.92 -6.92 -20.79
C SER A 56 32.47 -6.28 -22.08
N VAL A 57 31.58 -6.04 -23.04
CA VAL A 57 31.88 -5.36 -24.31
C VAL A 57 31.76 -3.82 -24.18
N LEU A 58 31.14 -3.30 -23.12
CA LEU A 58 31.03 -1.85 -22.87
C LEU A 58 32.31 -1.27 -22.25
N PRO A 59 32.66 0.00 -22.54
CA PRO A 59 33.77 0.70 -21.90
C PRO A 59 33.62 0.75 -20.38
N LEU A 60 34.74 0.91 -19.67
CA LEU A 60 34.77 0.95 -18.20
C LEU A 60 33.94 2.12 -17.63
N GLU A 61 33.82 3.21 -18.38
CA GLU A 61 33.08 4.43 -18.04
C GLU A 61 31.58 4.38 -18.40
N ALA A 62 31.09 3.25 -18.91
CA ALA A 62 29.69 3.11 -19.28
C ALA A 62 28.75 3.39 -18.09
N SER A 63 27.72 4.19 -18.34
CA SER A 63 26.70 4.50 -17.34
C SER A 63 25.83 3.28 -17.06
N ILE A 64 25.15 3.28 -15.92
CA ILE A 64 24.13 2.27 -15.59
C ILE A 64 23.06 2.23 -16.68
N SER A 65 22.71 3.36 -17.30
CA SER A 65 21.76 3.44 -18.40
C SER A 65 22.23 2.66 -19.62
N ASP A 66 23.51 2.79 -20.00
CA ASP A 66 24.10 2.08 -21.14
C ASP A 66 24.16 0.57 -20.87
N ILE A 67 24.51 0.20 -19.64
CA ILE A 67 24.52 -1.17 -19.15
C ILE A 67 23.13 -1.80 -19.24
N VAL A 68 22.12 -1.09 -18.72
CA VAL A 68 20.73 -1.55 -18.71
C VAL A 68 20.19 -1.67 -20.13
N HIS A 69 20.49 -0.72 -21.00
CA HIS A 69 20.07 -0.76 -22.39
C HIS A 69 20.62 -2.01 -23.08
N ARG A 70 21.92 -2.30 -22.91
CA ARG A 70 22.55 -3.52 -23.46
C ARG A 70 21.93 -4.80 -22.93
N ILE A 71 21.74 -4.91 -21.62
CA ILE A 71 21.15 -6.09 -20.98
C ILE A 71 19.72 -6.32 -21.48
N ALA A 72 18.95 -5.24 -21.65
CA ALA A 72 17.63 -5.34 -22.27
C ALA A 72 17.72 -5.92 -23.69
N GLN A 73 18.74 -5.55 -24.49
CA GLN A 73 18.90 -6.09 -25.84
C GLN A 73 19.27 -7.58 -25.79
N GLU A 74 20.25 -7.96 -24.97
CA GLU A 74 20.70 -9.35 -24.85
C GLU A 74 19.60 -10.30 -24.33
N VAL A 75 18.72 -9.83 -23.45
CA VAL A 75 17.65 -10.64 -22.86
C VAL A 75 16.41 -10.69 -23.75
N LEU A 76 16.04 -9.59 -24.42
CA LEU A 76 14.84 -9.55 -25.27
C LEU A 76 15.07 -9.98 -26.72
N GLN A 77 16.27 -9.79 -27.28
CA GLN A 77 16.54 -10.12 -28.69
C GLN A 77 16.27 -11.60 -29.03
N PRO A 78 16.56 -12.59 -28.17
CA PRO A 78 16.18 -13.99 -28.38
C PRO A 78 14.66 -14.25 -28.27
N ILE A 79 13.95 -13.38 -27.55
CA ILE A 79 12.50 -13.50 -27.30
C ILE A 79 11.69 -12.86 -28.44
N LEU A 80 12.24 -11.82 -29.07
CA LEU A 80 11.60 -11.05 -30.13
C LEU A 80 11.85 -11.63 -31.54
N VAL A 81 12.85 -12.49 -31.72
CA VAL A 81 13.18 -13.13 -33.01
C VAL A 81 13.14 -14.66 -32.85
N PRO A 82 12.10 -15.37 -33.31
CA PRO A 82 12.04 -16.81 -33.23
C PRO A 82 12.82 -17.44 -34.39
N SER A 83 14.15 -17.44 -34.32
CA SER A 83 14.98 -18.32 -35.17
C SER A 83 16.43 -18.41 -34.71
N GLN A 84 16.88 -19.65 -34.54
CA GLN A 84 18.23 -20.18 -34.22
C GLN A 84 18.60 -20.23 -32.73
N GLN A 85 18.39 -21.41 -32.15
CA GLN A 85 18.96 -21.83 -30.88
C GLN A 85 20.49 -21.72 -30.88
N PRO A 86 21.12 -21.19 -29.82
CA PRO A 86 22.34 -21.75 -29.28
C PRO A 86 21.99 -22.77 -28.17
N SER A 87 22.81 -23.81 -28.07
CA SER A 87 22.70 -24.90 -27.10
C SER A 87 22.58 -24.40 -25.63
N PRO A 88 21.89 -25.16 -24.75
CA PRO A 88 21.75 -24.76 -23.36
C PRO A 88 23.12 -24.80 -22.66
N PRO A 89 23.51 -23.78 -21.87
CA PRO A 89 24.58 -23.97 -20.90
C PRO A 89 24.14 -24.97 -19.82
N SER A 90 25.13 -25.68 -19.29
CA SER A 90 25.04 -26.83 -18.38
C SER A 90 24.29 -26.57 -17.06
N PRO A 91 23.91 -27.64 -16.32
CA PRO A 91 22.87 -27.57 -15.31
C PRO A 91 23.43 -26.99 -14.01
N PHE A 92 23.12 -25.72 -13.74
CA PHE A 92 23.07 -25.25 -12.37
C PHE A 92 21.65 -25.52 -11.86
N THR A 93 21.55 -26.26 -10.76
CA THR A 93 20.32 -26.63 -10.09
C THR A 93 19.56 -25.38 -9.65
N PHE A 94 18.58 -24.99 -10.46
CA PHE A 94 17.55 -24.01 -10.15
C PHE A 94 16.69 -24.55 -9.00
N THR A 95 16.88 -24.02 -7.80
CA THR A 95 16.02 -24.34 -6.65
C THR A 95 15.63 -23.10 -5.86
N HIS A 96 16.54 -22.15 -5.66
CA HIS A 96 16.28 -21.01 -4.78
C HIS A 96 15.53 -19.83 -5.41
N LEU A 97 15.70 -19.57 -6.72
CA LEU A 97 15.06 -18.43 -7.40
C LEU A 97 13.64 -18.76 -7.89
N ASP A 98 13.40 -20.00 -8.32
CA ASP A 98 12.04 -20.49 -8.63
C ASP A 98 11.21 -20.67 -7.37
N GLN A 99 11.81 -21.07 -6.23
CA GLN A 99 11.17 -20.99 -4.93
C GLN A 99 10.88 -19.55 -4.52
N LEU A 100 11.74 -18.58 -4.85
CA LEU A 100 11.49 -17.16 -4.60
C LEU A 100 10.36 -16.62 -5.49
N GLN A 101 10.32 -17.03 -6.77
CA GLN A 101 9.26 -16.69 -7.72
C GLN A 101 7.93 -17.31 -7.29
N GLN A 102 7.92 -18.55 -6.80
CA GLN A 102 6.74 -19.18 -6.19
C GLN A 102 6.35 -18.57 -4.84
N MET A 103 7.30 -18.22 -3.97
CA MET A 103 7.02 -17.59 -2.67
C MET A 103 6.53 -16.14 -2.80
N LEU A 104 6.99 -15.41 -3.83
CA LEU A 104 6.52 -14.07 -4.15
C LEU A 104 5.19 -14.11 -4.91
N GLN A 105 4.97 -15.09 -5.80
CA GLN A 105 3.67 -15.33 -6.43
C GLN A 105 2.61 -15.83 -5.43
N GLN A 106 2.98 -16.63 -4.44
CA GLN A 106 2.10 -17.04 -3.33
C GLN A 106 1.79 -15.89 -2.34
N ARG A 107 2.46 -14.74 -2.47
CA ARG A 107 2.13 -13.50 -1.74
C ARG A 107 1.24 -12.55 -2.53
N CYS A 108 0.90 -12.87 -3.77
CA CYS A 108 -0.15 -12.21 -4.53
C CYS A 108 -1.40 -13.10 -4.52
N PRO A 109 -2.54 -12.69 -3.91
CA PRO A 109 -3.78 -13.38 -4.16
C PRO A 109 -4.21 -13.11 -5.60
N SER A 110 -4.11 -14.11 -6.45
CA SER A 110 -4.81 -14.17 -7.72
C SER A 110 -6.31 -14.14 -7.44
N SER A 111 -6.92 -12.97 -7.60
CA SER A 111 -8.36 -12.85 -7.80
C SER A 111 -8.62 -12.67 -9.29
N SER A 112 -8.91 -13.79 -9.95
CA SER A 112 -9.72 -13.78 -11.17
C SER A 112 -11.16 -13.43 -10.76
N GLY A 113 -11.49 -12.15 -10.87
CA GLY A 113 -12.83 -11.63 -10.64
C GLY A 113 -12.99 -10.32 -11.39
N SER A 114 -13.60 -10.41 -12.57
CA SER A 114 -13.92 -9.30 -13.45
C SER A 114 -14.73 -8.21 -12.74
N ASN A 115 -14.31 -6.95 -12.84
CA ASN A 115 -15.21 -5.91 -13.31
C ASN A 115 -14.51 -4.58 -13.63
N THR A 116 -14.90 -4.10 -14.80
CA THR A 116 -14.66 -2.80 -15.41
C THR A 116 -15.29 -1.68 -14.59
N GLY A 117 -14.56 -0.59 -14.36
CA GLY A 117 -15.08 0.60 -13.69
C GLY A 117 -14.10 1.76 -13.72
N THR A 118 -14.15 2.53 -14.79
CA THR A 118 -13.42 3.77 -15.07
C THR A 118 -13.54 4.83 -13.94
N PRO A 119 -12.46 5.55 -13.58
CA PRO A 119 -12.55 6.80 -12.84
C PRO A 119 -12.59 8.00 -13.79
N SER A 120 -13.70 8.75 -13.71
CA SER A 120 -13.85 10.10 -14.24
C SER A 120 -12.99 11.10 -13.45
N ARG A 121 -12.53 12.14 -14.14
CA ARG A 121 -11.53 13.12 -13.72
C ARG A 121 -12.13 14.53 -13.82
N ARG A 122 -11.60 15.45 -13.00
CA ARG A 122 -11.65 16.94 -13.02
C ARG A 122 -12.79 17.59 -12.22
N ALA A 123 -12.64 18.74 -11.57
CA ALA A 123 -11.62 19.83 -11.50
C ALA A 123 -11.72 20.44 -10.06
N ALA A 124 -10.87 21.31 -9.50
CA ALA A 124 -9.85 22.29 -9.89
C ALA A 124 -8.94 22.55 -8.64
N GLY A 125 -7.77 23.19 -8.63
CA GLY A 125 -6.96 23.89 -9.62
C GLY A 125 -5.63 24.37 -8.97
N GLY A 126 -4.60 24.62 -9.80
CA GLY A 126 -3.32 25.29 -9.51
C GLY A 126 -2.37 24.55 -8.55
N VAL A 127 -1.23 23.98 -8.96
CA VAL A 127 -0.14 24.54 -9.77
C VAL A 127 0.50 23.42 -10.61
N ALA A 128 0.74 23.67 -11.89
CA ALA A 128 1.35 22.74 -12.83
C ALA A 128 2.83 23.11 -13.07
N ALA A 129 3.72 22.11 -13.08
CA ALA A 129 4.70 21.87 -14.16
C ALA A 129 5.56 20.62 -13.85
N ALA A 130 5.80 19.81 -14.89
CA ALA A 130 6.83 18.77 -15.01
C ALA A 130 6.65 17.40 -14.31
N THR A 131 5.64 16.61 -14.71
CA THR A 131 5.78 15.15 -14.94
C THR A 131 4.48 14.60 -15.57
N ALA A 132 4.42 14.61 -16.90
CA ALA A 132 3.29 14.06 -17.65
C ALA A 132 3.80 13.16 -18.78
N ALA A 133 4.17 11.93 -18.44
CA ALA A 133 4.14 10.77 -19.30
C ALA A 133 4.09 9.52 -18.39
N CYS A 134 3.35 8.49 -18.80
CA CYS A 134 3.09 7.25 -18.05
C CYS A 134 2.00 7.34 -16.96
N ARG A 135 0.76 7.65 -17.36
CA ARG A 135 -0.45 7.14 -16.69
C ARG A 135 -1.29 6.39 -17.72
N GLY A 136 -1.23 5.07 -17.67
CA GLY A 136 -1.96 4.16 -18.55
C GLY A 136 -1.83 2.70 -18.09
N SER A 137 -2.04 2.43 -16.80
CA SER A 137 -2.02 1.07 -16.26
C SER A 137 -3.40 0.45 -16.38
N ASN A 138 -3.66 -0.19 -17.54
CA ASN A 138 -4.57 -1.33 -17.75
C ASN A 138 -4.55 -1.71 -19.24
N SER A 139 -3.42 -2.23 -19.72
CA SER A 139 -3.35 -2.91 -21.03
C SER A 139 -2.15 -3.86 -21.23
N ALA A 140 -1.28 -4.07 -20.23
CA ALA A 140 -0.09 -4.91 -20.39
C ALA A 140 -0.39 -6.40 -20.62
N ALA A 141 -1.53 -6.92 -20.13
CA ALA A 141 -1.94 -8.31 -20.38
C ALA A 141 -2.48 -8.54 -21.81
N ALA A 142 -2.95 -7.49 -22.50
CA ALA A 142 -3.43 -7.60 -23.88
C ALA A 142 -2.28 -7.54 -24.90
N ALA A 143 -1.15 -6.90 -24.55
CA ALA A 143 0.01 -6.79 -25.43
C ALA A 143 0.79 -8.11 -25.57
N ALA A 144 0.84 -8.94 -24.53
CA ALA A 144 1.54 -10.23 -24.56
C ALA A 144 0.80 -11.31 -25.38
N VAL A 145 -0.54 -11.28 -25.39
CA VAL A 145 -1.34 -12.24 -26.17
C VAL A 145 -1.38 -11.87 -27.66
N ALA A 146 -1.28 -10.58 -28.01
CA ALA A 146 -1.22 -10.12 -29.40
C ALA A 146 0.12 -10.42 -30.10
N ALA A 147 1.19 -10.73 -29.35
CA ALA A 147 2.49 -11.06 -29.91
C ALA A 147 2.55 -12.45 -30.58
N GLY A 148 1.57 -13.32 -30.32
CA GLY A 148 1.47 -14.64 -30.96
C GLY A 148 0.92 -14.64 -32.39
N THR A 149 0.40 -13.52 -32.90
CA THR A 149 -0.31 -13.47 -34.20
C THR A 149 0.10 -12.33 -35.12
N ALA A 150 1.30 -11.75 -34.97
CA ALA A 150 1.72 -10.62 -35.80
C ALA A 150 3.16 -10.74 -36.33
N ALA A 151 3.45 -11.83 -37.04
CA ALA A 151 4.65 -11.97 -37.85
C ALA A 151 4.47 -11.26 -39.21
N ALA A 152 4.33 -9.93 -39.24
CA ALA A 152 4.34 -9.13 -40.49
C ALA A 152 4.44 -7.61 -40.27
N ALA A 153 5.51 -7.09 -39.64
CA ALA A 153 5.95 -5.68 -39.76
C ALA A 153 7.32 -5.50 -39.07
N GLY A 154 8.41 -5.78 -39.78
CA GLY A 154 9.77 -5.76 -39.25
C GLY A 154 10.36 -4.35 -39.08
N GLY A 155 11.16 -4.17 -38.03
CA GLY A 155 12.10 -3.05 -37.88
C GLY A 155 11.83 -2.14 -36.69
N SER A 156 10.91 -1.19 -36.80
CA SER A 156 10.85 -0.02 -35.90
C SER A 156 10.19 -0.26 -34.53
N ARG A 157 9.34 -1.29 -34.39
CA ARG A 157 8.60 -1.55 -33.14
C ARG A 157 9.40 -2.35 -32.10
N SER A 158 10.45 -3.09 -32.50
CA SER A 158 11.27 -3.84 -31.54
C SER A 158 12.22 -2.92 -30.78
N GLU A 159 12.78 -1.89 -31.43
CA GLU A 159 13.62 -0.87 -30.79
C GLU A 159 12.82 -0.01 -29.80
N GLU A 160 11.57 0.33 -30.13
CA GLU A 160 10.70 1.11 -29.23
C GLU A 160 10.29 0.31 -27.98
N ALA A 161 10.00 -0.99 -28.15
CA ALA A 161 9.74 -1.91 -27.04
C ALA A 161 10.98 -2.12 -26.16
N LEU A 162 12.16 -2.22 -26.78
CA LEU A 162 13.45 -2.38 -26.13
C LEU A 162 13.85 -1.13 -25.32
N GLY A 163 13.66 0.06 -25.90
CA GLY A 163 13.89 1.34 -25.23
C GLY A 163 12.92 1.54 -24.05
N GLY A 164 11.65 1.20 -24.21
CA GLY A 164 10.66 1.25 -23.12
C GLY A 164 11.01 0.34 -21.94
N LEU A 165 11.60 -0.83 -22.23
CA LEU A 165 12.05 -1.77 -21.23
C LEU A 165 13.29 -1.29 -20.46
N ALA A 166 14.28 -0.77 -21.17
CA ALA A 166 15.49 -0.21 -20.59
C ALA A 166 15.14 0.97 -19.66
N MET A 167 14.18 1.80 -20.05
CA MET A 167 13.66 2.88 -19.22
C MET A 167 12.98 2.38 -17.95
N ALA A 168 12.28 1.25 -17.99
CA ALA A 168 11.66 0.67 -16.80
C ALA A 168 12.70 0.18 -15.78
N VAL A 169 13.77 -0.48 -16.22
CA VAL A 169 14.86 -0.92 -15.33
C VAL A 169 15.65 0.27 -14.81
N ALA A 170 15.93 1.27 -15.65
CA ALA A 170 16.59 2.50 -15.22
C ALA A 170 15.74 3.24 -14.18
N ALA A 171 14.43 3.31 -14.36
CA ALA A 171 13.51 3.89 -13.38
C ALA A 171 13.55 3.16 -12.03
N ALA A 172 13.55 1.82 -12.03
CA ALA A 172 13.69 1.01 -10.82
C ALA A 172 15.03 1.24 -10.10
N LEU A 173 16.12 1.44 -10.83
CA LEU A 173 17.43 1.76 -10.24
C LEU A 173 17.49 3.19 -9.68
N ASN A 174 16.73 4.11 -10.25
CA ASN A 174 16.68 5.52 -9.81
C ASN A 174 15.88 5.74 -8.53
N THR A 175 15.01 4.82 -8.14
CA THR A 175 14.20 4.89 -6.91
C THR A 175 14.90 4.30 -5.69
N VAL A 176 16.03 3.62 -5.87
CA VAL A 176 16.78 2.95 -4.81
C VAL A 176 17.43 3.94 -3.83
N GLN A 177 17.33 3.65 -2.53
CA GLN A 177 18.03 4.37 -1.46
C GLN A 177 19.15 3.55 -0.85
N LEU A 178 20.34 4.13 -0.74
CA LEU A 178 21.49 3.50 -0.09
C LEU A 178 21.48 3.79 1.43
N LEU A 179 21.86 2.78 2.23
CA LEU A 179 22.06 2.89 3.68
C LEU A 179 23.27 3.78 4.01
N THR A 180 23.28 4.44 5.16
CA THR A 180 24.51 5.10 5.63
C THR A 180 25.63 4.06 5.83
N PRO A 181 26.91 4.41 5.68
CA PRO A 181 28.00 3.47 5.92
C PRO A 181 28.00 2.86 7.32
N GLU A 182 27.59 3.65 8.31
CA GLU A 182 27.44 3.24 9.71
C GLU A 182 26.33 2.20 9.89
N GLU A 183 25.19 2.37 9.21
CA GLU A 183 24.11 1.37 9.18
C GLU A 183 24.52 0.12 8.42
N ARG A 184 25.24 0.27 7.30
CA ARG A 184 25.75 -0.86 6.53
C ARG A 184 26.71 -1.72 7.33
N ILE A 185 27.62 -1.12 8.11
CA ILE A 185 28.57 -1.85 8.97
C ILE A 185 27.84 -2.65 10.07
N LYS A 186 26.72 -2.12 10.57
CA LYS A 186 25.89 -2.81 11.58
C LYS A 186 25.16 -4.03 10.98
N CYS A 187 24.86 -4.00 9.68
CA CYS A 187 24.27 -5.12 8.96
C CYS A 187 25.31 -6.22 8.65
N ARG A 188 25.56 -7.12 9.62
CA ARG A 188 26.47 -8.28 9.46
C ARG A 188 26.08 -9.26 8.33
N MET A 189 24.88 -9.12 7.77
CA MET A 189 24.33 -9.98 6.72
C MET A 189 24.63 -9.48 5.30
N LEU A 190 25.12 -8.24 5.14
CA LEU A 190 25.43 -7.68 3.82
C LEU A 190 26.86 -8.02 3.39
N PRO A 191 27.10 -8.37 2.10
CA PRO A 191 28.44 -8.64 1.62
C PRO A 191 29.37 -7.42 1.72
N PRO A 192 30.68 -7.62 1.97
CA PRO A 192 31.63 -6.53 2.03
C PRO A 192 31.78 -5.86 0.64
N ASP A 193 31.70 -4.54 0.63
CA ASP A 193 31.90 -3.71 -0.55
C ASP A 193 32.94 -2.63 -0.24
N ARG A 194 34.15 -2.81 -0.77
CA ARG A 194 35.30 -1.92 -0.52
C ARG A 194 35.09 -0.52 -1.10
N SER A 195 34.23 -0.38 -2.11
CA SER A 195 33.94 0.87 -2.79
C SER A 195 32.72 1.61 -2.23
N TYR A 196 32.01 1.02 -1.25
CA TYR A 196 30.71 1.55 -0.81
C TYR A 196 30.80 2.94 -0.20
N GLU A 197 31.79 3.20 0.66
CA GLU A 197 31.95 4.49 1.33
C GLU A 197 32.10 5.63 0.30
N THR A 198 32.93 5.41 -0.72
CA THR A 198 33.14 6.36 -1.81
C THR A 198 31.86 6.54 -2.62
N ASN A 199 31.23 5.45 -3.04
CA ASN A 199 29.98 5.48 -3.81
C ASN A 199 28.86 6.19 -3.04
N TYR A 200 28.70 5.92 -1.74
CA TYR A 200 27.68 6.55 -0.89
C TYR A 200 27.85 8.07 -0.80
N ARG A 201 29.09 8.55 -0.66
CA ARG A 201 29.38 9.99 -0.64
C ARG A 201 29.03 10.66 -1.95
N GLU A 202 29.42 10.06 -3.07
CA GLU A 202 29.10 10.58 -4.41
C GLU A 202 27.59 10.55 -4.68
N TRP A 203 26.89 9.50 -4.26
CA TRP A 203 25.43 9.39 -4.33
C TRP A 203 24.73 10.47 -3.51
N ARG A 204 25.17 10.70 -2.26
CA ARG A 204 24.63 11.76 -1.40
C ARG A 204 24.84 13.14 -2.00
N ASP A 205 26.02 13.40 -2.55
CA ASP A 205 26.32 14.67 -3.23
C ASP A 205 25.49 14.84 -4.51
N PHE A 206 25.22 13.74 -5.22
CA PHE A 206 24.30 13.73 -6.35
C PHE A 206 22.86 14.09 -5.92
N LEU A 207 22.32 13.50 -4.85
CA LEU A 207 20.98 13.82 -4.34
C LEU A 207 20.85 15.31 -3.96
N LEU A 208 21.88 15.87 -3.34
CA LEU A 208 21.86 17.25 -2.86
C LEU A 208 22.06 18.30 -3.96
N ARG A 209 22.86 17.99 -4.99
CA ARG A 209 23.31 18.99 -5.98
C ARG A 209 22.81 18.74 -7.41
N LYS A 210 22.70 17.47 -7.83
CA LYS A 210 22.45 17.09 -9.23
C LYS A 210 21.03 16.54 -9.47
N GLN A 211 20.42 15.88 -8.50
CA GLN A 211 19.04 15.39 -8.63
C GLN A 211 18.02 16.54 -8.80
N PRO A 212 18.13 17.70 -8.12
CA PRO A 212 17.23 18.83 -8.34
C PRO A 212 17.29 19.43 -9.75
N THR A 213 18.36 19.16 -10.51
CA THR A 213 18.50 19.59 -11.91
C THR A 213 17.88 18.59 -12.89
N GLY A 214 17.20 17.55 -12.40
CA GLY A 214 16.56 16.51 -13.20
C GLY A 214 17.51 15.42 -13.71
N ALA A 215 18.76 15.36 -13.22
CA ALA A 215 19.70 14.31 -13.60
C ALA A 215 19.27 12.96 -13.00
N SER A 216 19.40 11.90 -13.80
CA SER A 216 19.08 10.51 -13.42
C SER A 216 20.31 9.81 -12.85
N LEU A 217 20.15 9.02 -11.79
CA LEU A 217 21.24 8.24 -11.18
C LEU A 217 21.82 7.26 -12.21
N SER A 218 20.95 6.62 -12.99
CA SER A 218 21.33 5.69 -14.05
C SER A 218 22.25 6.31 -15.11
N CYS A 219 22.16 7.63 -15.34
CA CYS A 219 22.94 8.34 -16.36
C CYS A 219 24.26 8.89 -15.82
N VAL A 220 24.39 9.04 -14.50
CA VAL A 220 25.56 9.69 -13.86
C VAL A 220 26.55 8.67 -13.31
N PHE A 221 26.07 7.51 -12.87
CA PHE A 221 26.90 6.51 -12.23
C PHE A 221 27.09 5.26 -13.10
N GLY A 222 28.21 4.57 -12.90
CA GLY A 222 28.57 3.34 -13.62
C GLY A 222 28.57 2.09 -12.73
N ARG A 223 29.40 1.11 -13.10
CA ARG A 223 29.44 -0.25 -12.51
C ARG A 223 29.65 -0.30 -10.99
N GLY A 224 30.45 0.61 -10.44
CA GLY A 224 30.72 0.65 -9.00
C GLY A 224 29.46 0.90 -8.18
N MET A 225 28.66 1.88 -8.62
CA MET A 225 27.36 2.17 -8.01
C MET A 225 26.36 1.04 -8.23
N LEU A 226 26.33 0.46 -9.44
CA LEU A 226 25.47 -0.70 -9.74
C LEU A 226 25.74 -1.87 -8.78
N ARG A 227 27.03 -2.14 -8.50
CA ARG A 227 27.45 -3.16 -7.53
C ARG A 227 26.94 -2.84 -6.12
N SER A 228 27.10 -1.60 -5.66
CA SER A 228 26.62 -1.18 -4.35
C SER A 228 25.10 -1.29 -4.22
N VAL A 229 24.36 -0.91 -5.26
CA VAL A 229 22.89 -1.04 -5.35
C VAL A 229 22.45 -2.50 -5.32
N LEU A 230 23.09 -3.38 -6.11
CA LEU A 230 22.75 -4.81 -6.14
C LEU A 230 23.06 -5.51 -4.81
N LEU A 231 24.09 -5.08 -4.08
CA LEU A 231 24.43 -5.67 -2.78
C LEU A 231 23.53 -5.19 -1.65
N CYS A 232 23.10 -3.92 -1.65
CA CYS A 232 22.29 -3.34 -0.57
C CYS A 232 20.77 -3.41 -0.81
N CYS A 233 20.34 -3.37 -2.07
CA CYS A 233 18.94 -3.11 -2.41
C CYS A 233 18.39 -4.15 -3.39
N CYS A 234 19.00 -5.34 -3.42
CA CYS A 234 18.59 -6.49 -4.22
C CYS A 234 17.08 -6.76 -4.15
N SER A 235 16.52 -6.68 -2.94
CA SER A 235 15.11 -6.98 -2.63
C SER A 235 14.13 -5.98 -3.24
N SER A 236 14.38 -4.68 -3.06
CA SER A 236 13.56 -3.62 -3.65
C SER A 236 13.68 -3.63 -5.17
N LEU A 237 14.90 -3.79 -5.68
CA LEU A 237 15.15 -3.82 -7.13
C LEU A 237 14.45 -4.99 -7.82
N LEU A 238 14.54 -6.20 -7.26
CA LEU A 238 13.84 -7.38 -7.80
C LEU A 238 12.33 -7.20 -7.77
N ARG A 239 11.77 -6.61 -6.71
CA ARG A 239 10.33 -6.34 -6.61
C ARG A 239 9.87 -5.37 -7.68
N ASP A 240 10.62 -4.30 -7.92
CA ASP A 240 10.28 -3.28 -8.92
C ASP A 240 10.41 -3.82 -10.35
N ILE A 241 11.42 -4.65 -10.62
CA ILE A 241 11.57 -5.35 -11.92
C ILE A 241 10.45 -6.37 -12.12
N MET A 242 10.06 -7.11 -11.07
CA MET A 242 8.96 -8.08 -11.12
C MET A 242 7.60 -7.43 -11.34
N GLY A 243 7.34 -6.28 -10.72
CA GLY A 243 6.11 -5.50 -10.90
C GLY A 243 6.06 -4.73 -12.22
N GLY A 244 7.20 -4.61 -12.90
CA GLY A 244 7.32 -3.97 -14.20
C GLY A 244 7.02 -4.89 -15.38
N PRO A 245 7.10 -4.37 -16.63
CA PRO A 245 6.89 -5.13 -17.86
C PRO A 245 7.88 -6.30 -18.06
N LEU A 246 8.92 -6.39 -17.23
CA LEU A 246 9.99 -7.40 -17.23
C LEU A 246 9.77 -8.59 -16.32
N GLY A 247 8.62 -8.66 -15.61
CA GLY A 247 8.43 -9.68 -14.59
C GLY A 247 8.61 -11.12 -15.07
N PHE A 248 8.35 -11.40 -16.35
CA PHE A 248 8.51 -12.72 -16.95
C PHE A 248 9.96 -13.16 -17.18
N CYS A 249 10.93 -12.23 -17.23
CA CYS A 249 12.36 -12.54 -17.42
C CYS A 249 13.26 -11.89 -16.34
N CYS A 250 12.67 -11.54 -15.19
CA CYS A 250 13.36 -10.92 -14.05
C CYS A 250 14.62 -11.67 -13.62
N ALA A 251 14.59 -13.01 -13.61
CA ALA A 251 15.74 -13.85 -13.27
C ALA A 251 16.93 -13.63 -14.22
N ALA A 252 16.68 -13.64 -15.54
CA ALA A 252 17.71 -13.44 -16.55
C ALA A 252 18.31 -12.03 -16.48
N VAL A 253 17.46 -11.01 -16.31
CA VAL A 253 17.89 -9.61 -16.16
C VAL A 253 18.77 -9.44 -14.92
N PHE A 254 18.37 -10.01 -13.78
CA PHE A 254 19.13 -9.93 -12.53
C PHE A 254 20.52 -10.58 -12.67
N HIS A 255 20.60 -11.77 -13.25
CA HIS A 255 21.88 -12.45 -13.46
C HIS A 255 22.84 -11.64 -14.34
N ARG A 256 22.33 -11.02 -15.41
CA ARG A 256 23.12 -10.16 -16.30
C ARG A 256 23.58 -8.87 -15.63
N LEU A 257 22.75 -8.26 -14.79
CA LEU A 257 23.15 -7.12 -13.97
C LEU A 257 24.27 -7.50 -12.98
N CYS A 258 24.20 -8.69 -12.39
CA CYS A 258 25.25 -9.20 -11.50
C CYS A 258 26.56 -9.52 -12.24
N ASP A 259 26.48 -10.05 -13.46
CA ASP A 259 27.65 -10.26 -14.33
C ASP A 259 28.34 -8.92 -14.63
N GLU A 260 27.57 -7.90 -14.96
CA GLU A 260 28.10 -6.58 -15.33
C GLU A 260 28.71 -5.79 -14.17
N ALA A 261 28.19 -6.01 -12.96
CA ALA A 261 28.71 -5.48 -11.70
C ALA A 261 29.90 -6.30 -11.14
N SER A 262 30.35 -7.33 -11.85
CA SER A 262 31.43 -8.24 -11.46
C SER A 262 31.21 -8.86 -10.07
N LEU A 263 29.96 -9.23 -9.75
CA LEU A 263 29.61 -9.88 -8.50
C LEU A 263 30.00 -11.37 -8.54
N SER A 264 30.74 -11.84 -7.54
CA SER A 264 31.11 -13.24 -7.41
C SER A 264 29.88 -14.11 -7.09
N ILE A 265 29.91 -15.40 -7.44
CA ILE A 265 28.81 -16.35 -7.17
C ILE A 265 28.42 -16.37 -5.67
N PRO A 266 29.37 -16.37 -4.71
CA PRO A 266 29.03 -16.27 -3.28
C PRO A 266 28.36 -14.94 -2.90
N ALA A 267 28.77 -13.82 -3.52
CA ALA A 267 28.16 -12.52 -3.26
C ALA A 267 26.72 -12.43 -3.80
N ARG A 268 26.44 -13.07 -4.93
CA ARG A 268 25.08 -13.19 -5.49
C ARG A 268 24.19 -14.02 -4.57
N GLN A 269 24.70 -15.17 -4.10
CA GLN A 269 23.96 -16.03 -3.16
C GLN A 269 23.71 -15.33 -1.82
N ALA A 270 24.68 -14.58 -1.29
CA ALA A 270 24.48 -13.79 -0.06
C ALA A 270 23.46 -12.65 -0.25
N ALA A 271 23.50 -11.95 -1.40
CA ALA A 271 22.50 -10.93 -1.75
C ALA A 271 21.10 -11.50 -2.04
N LEU A 272 21.00 -12.79 -2.38
CA LEU A 272 19.74 -13.52 -2.50
C LEU A 272 19.27 -14.06 -1.14
N GLN A 273 20.19 -14.45 -0.24
CA GLN A 273 19.86 -14.92 1.11
C GLN A 273 19.31 -13.79 2.00
N SER A 274 19.72 -12.53 1.77
CA SER A 274 19.07 -11.36 2.37
C SER A 274 17.61 -11.16 1.93
N LEU A 275 17.11 -11.89 0.93
CA LEU A 275 15.67 -11.94 0.59
C LEU A 275 14.87 -12.86 1.53
N THR A 276 15.53 -13.89 2.08
CA THR A 276 14.89 -14.88 2.98
C THR A 276 14.90 -14.45 4.44
N THR A 277 15.91 -13.69 4.86
CA THR A 277 15.98 -13.06 6.19
C THR A 277 15.73 -11.57 6.03
N GLN A 278 14.55 -11.13 6.48
CA GLN A 278 14.04 -9.75 6.47
C GLN A 278 15.13 -8.67 6.41
N ASP A 279 15.19 -7.95 5.29
CA ASP A 279 15.82 -6.63 5.27
C ASP A 279 14.75 -5.60 5.68
N PRO A 280 14.96 -4.83 6.77
CA PRO A 280 14.05 -3.78 7.18
C PRO A 280 14.30 -2.54 6.31
N THR A 281 13.98 -2.61 5.02
CA THR A 281 13.94 -1.41 4.21
C THR A 281 12.83 -0.51 4.75
N LEU A 282 13.26 0.64 5.27
CA LEU A 282 12.47 1.79 5.70
C LEU A 282 11.72 2.36 4.48
N GLU A 283 10.70 1.64 4.04
CA GLU A 283 9.66 2.19 3.20
C GLU A 283 8.34 2.12 3.96
N SER A 284 7.68 3.27 4.02
CA SER A 284 6.29 3.41 4.40
C SER A 284 5.41 2.61 3.42
N MET A 285 5.37 1.30 3.57
CA MET A 285 4.43 0.42 2.88
C MET A 285 3.06 0.57 3.52
N LEU A 286 2.28 1.54 3.04
CA LEU A 286 0.83 1.46 3.14
C LEU A 286 0.34 0.50 2.04
N VAL A 287 0.34 -0.80 2.36
CA VAL A 287 -0.44 -1.77 1.58
C VAL A 287 -1.82 -1.88 2.22
N SER A 288 -2.86 -1.52 1.46
CA SER A 288 -4.23 -1.92 1.80
C SER A 288 -5.00 -2.36 0.56
N GLU A 289 -4.72 -3.56 0.09
CA GLU A 289 -5.62 -4.27 -0.83
C GLU A 289 -6.50 -5.31 -0.11
N SER A 290 -6.23 -5.64 1.16
CA SER A 290 -6.97 -6.66 1.92
C SER A 290 -8.02 -6.13 2.89
N GLY A 291 -8.28 -4.81 2.95
CA GLY A 291 -9.18 -4.22 3.95
C GLY A 291 -8.67 -4.28 5.41
N LEU A 292 -7.54 -4.95 5.67
CA LEU A 292 -6.88 -5.05 6.98
C LEU A 292 -5.63 -4.15 7.13
N GLY A 293 -5.30 -3.35 6.12
CA GLY A 293 -4.18 -2.40 6.14
C GLY A 293 -4.32 -1.24 7.14
N PHE A 294 -5.23 -1.34 8.13
CA PHE A 294 -5.25 -0.49 9.32
C PHE A 294 -4.28 -0.97 10.40
N LEU A 295 -4.00 -2.28 10.44
CA LEU A 295 -3.32 -2.94 11.55
C LEU A 295 -1.80 -2.72 11.59
N SER A 296 -1.16 -2.45 10.45
CA SER A 296 0.29 -2.20 10.35
C SER A 296 0.66 -0.71 10.24
N ARG A 297 -0.32 0.20 10.33
CA ARG A 297 -0.10 1.63 10.01
C ARG A 297 0.80 2.35 11.01
N ASP A 298 0.83 1.93 12.27
CA ASP A 298 1.65 2.55 13.30
C ASP A 298 3.00 1.85 13.50
N PHE A 299 3.32 0.80 12.73
CA PHE A 299 4.57 0.05 12.87
C PHE A 299 5.82 0.94 12.71
N GLY A 300 5.80 1.84 11.72
CA GLY A 300 6.89 2.82 11.53
C GLY A 300 7.04 3.76 12.73
N SER A 301 5.93 4.32 13.21
CA SER A 301 5.94 5.18 14.40
C SER A 301 6.30 4.43 15.70
N ALA A 302 5.95 3.15 15.82
CA ALA A 302 6.32 2.33 16.98
C ALA A 302 7.84 2.12 17.04
N ARG A 303 8.48 1.87 15.89
CA ARG A 303 9.95 1.76 15.82
C ARG A 303 10.65 3.09 16.10
N GLU A 304 10.08 4.21 15.65
CA GLU A 304 10.60 5.55 15.99
C GLU A 304 10.47 5.86 17.49
N GLU A 305 9.45 5.32 18.15
CA GLU A 305 9.28 5.46 19.59
C GLU A 305 10.30 4.60 20.36
N GLU A 306 10.47 3.34 19.94
CA GLU A 306 11.47 2.42 20.52
C GLU A 306 12.91 2.93 20.35
N SER A 307 13.20 3.64 19.26
CA SER A 307 14.50 4.30 19.06
C SER A 307 14.65 5.64 19.79
N GLY A 308 13.59 6.11 20.48
CA GLY A 308 13.59 7.36 21.23
C GLY A 308 13.49 8.63 20.37
N LEU A 309 13.19 8.50 19.07
CA LEU A 309 13.04 9.65 18.16
C LEU A 309 11.74 10.41 18.42
N ILE A 310 10.69 9.70 18.83
CA ILE A 310 9.41 10.27 19.23
C ILE A 310 9.07 9.96 20.68
N SER A 311 8.31 10.86 21.32
CA SER A 311 7.78 10.69 22.65
C SER A 311 6.39 11.32 22.78
N PHE A 312 5.67 10.96 23.84
CA PHE A 312 4.32 11.43 24.11
C PHE A 312 4.26 12.11 25.47
N ALA A 313 3.54 13.23 25.55
CA ALA A 313 3.35 13.96 26.80
C ALA A 313 1.92 14.47 26.93
N CYS A 314 1.31 14.28 28.09
CA CYS A 314 0.00 14.85 28.41
C CYS A 314 0.21 16.19 29.12
N LEU A 315 -0.21 17.29 28.49
CA LEU A 315 0.04 18.65 28.97
C LEU A 315 -1.28 19.36 29.28
N THR A 316 -1.25 20.29 30.23
CA THR A 316 -2.36 21.20 30.53
C THR A 316 -1.81 22.58 30.90
N ASN A 317 -2.68 23.58 31.01
CA ASN A 317 -2.29 24.93 31.42
C ASN A 317 -2.09 25.00 32.94
N ASP A 318 -0.94 24.52 33.40
CA ASP A 318 -0.48 24.54 34.79
C ASP A 318 0.38 25.77 35.13
N ARG A 319 0.43 26.77 34.24
CA ARG A 319 1.28 27.98 34.32
C ARG A 319 2.79 27.71 34.25
N GLN A 320 3.23 26.51 33.89
CA GLN A 320 4.65 26.27 33.62
C GLN A 320 5.04 26.85 32.25
N PRO A 321 6.19 27.56 32.13
CA PRO A 321 6.62 28.15 30.87
C PRO A 321 6.79 27.13 29.74
N LEU A 322 7.41 25.97 30.04
CA LEU A 322 7.66 24.91 29.06
C LEU A 322 6.36 24.31 28.52
N HIS A 323 5.39 24.04 29.40
CA HIS A 323 4.08 23.53 29.00
C HIS A 323 3.31 24.57 28.19
N SER A 324 3.38 25.84 28.57
CA SER A 324 2.76 26.94 27.84
C SER A 324 3.32 27.04 26.41
N MET A 325 4.64 26.94 26.23
CA MET A 325 5.28 26.91 24.91
C MET A 325 4.81 25.72 24.06
N ALA A 326 4.74 24.53 24.65
CA ALA A 326 4.25 23.34 23.96
C ALA A 326 2.76 23.45 23.58
N LEU A 327 1.93 24.02 24.44
CA LEU A 327 0.51 24.29 24.15
C LEU A 327 0.34 25.34 23.05
N VAL A 328 1.20 26.37 22.99
CA VAL A 328 1.23 27.32 21.86
C VAL A 328 1.55 26.58 20.55
N ALA A 329 2.53 25.68 20.56
CA ALA A 329 2.89 24.89 19.38
C ALA A 329 1.72 24.00 18.94
N ALA A 330 1.07 23.29 19.87
CA ALA A 330 -0.10 22.46 19.59
C ALA A 330 -1.27 23.30 19.03
N LYS A 331 -1.59 24.45 19.64
CA LYS A 331 -2.59 25.41 19.15
C LYS A 331 -2.28 25.87 17.72
N ASN A 332 -1.02 26.14 17.38
CA ASN A 332 -0.63 26.54 16.03
C ASN A 332 -0.80 25.40 15.01
N ILE A 333 -0.68 24.15 15.42
CA ILE A 333 -1.01 22.99 14.57
C ILE A 333 -2.52 22.91 14.38
N PHE A 334 -3.31 22.93 15.45
CA PHE A 334 -4.78 22.87 15.36
C PHE A 334 -5.35 23.98 14.48
N SER A 335 -4.91 25.22 14.66
CA SER A 335 -5.38 26.37 13.86
C SER A 335 -5.04 26.25 12.37
N ARG A 336 -3.98 25.53 11.99
CA ARG A 336 -3.62 25.28 10.58
C ARG A 336 -4.37 24.10 10.00
N GLN A 337 -4.52 23.02 10.76
CA GLN A 337 -5.12 21.77 10.29
C GLN A 337 -6.66 21.78 10.36
N LEU A 338 -7.26 22.65 11.17
CA LEU A 338 -8.70 22.77 11.36
C LEU A 338 -9.19 24.17 10.96
N PRO A 339 -9.16 24.54 9.66
CA PRO A 339 -9.45 25.91 9.21
C PRO A 339 -10.91 26.34 9.44
N LYS A 340 -11.84 25.39 9.57
CA LYS A 340 -13.25 25.68 9.89
C LYS A 340 -13.46 26.07 11.36
N MET A 341 -12.48 25.82 12.23
CA MET A 341 -12.58 26.13 13.65
C MET A 341 -12.03 27.53 13.92
N PRO A 342 -12.77 28.42 14.61
CA PRO A 342 -12.29 29.76 14.94
C PRO A 342 -11.01 29.71 15.78
N ARG A 343 -10.05 30.58 15.49
CA ARG A 343 -8.73 30.56 16.16
C ARG A 343 -8.85 30.89 17.65
N GLU A 344 -9.71 31.84 17.98
CA GLU A 344 -10.02 32.25 19.36
C GLU A 344 -10.63 31.08 20.14
N TYR A 345 -11.47 30.29 19.47
CA TYR A 345 -12.07 29.10 20.05
C TYR A 345 -11.03 28.02 20.37
N ILE A 346 -10.12 27.75 19.42
CA ILE A 346 -9.01 26.80 19.63
C ILE A 346 -8.14 27.25 20.81
N VAL A 347 -7.71 28.51 20.83
CA VAL A 347 -6.89 29.06 21.92
C VAL A 347 -7.60 28.88 23.25
N ARG A 348 -8.88 29.25 23.33
CA ARG A 348 -9.64 29.19 24.58
C ARG A 348 -9.70 27.78 25.16
N LEU A 349 -9.90 26.75 24.33
CA LEU A 349 -9.95 25.37 24.83
C LEU A 349 -8.57 24.78 25.11
N VAL A 350 -7.57 25.01 24.26
CA VAL A 350 -6.21 24.48 24.47
C VAL A 350 -5.59 25.02 25.77
N PHE A 351 -5.91 26.26 26.14
CA PHE A 351 -5.43 26.89 27.38
C PHE A 351 -6.43 26.79 28.55
N ASP A 352 -7.57 26.13 28.38
CA ASP A 352 -8.50 25.87 29.48
C ASP A 352 -7.91 24.81 30.42
N ARG A 353 -7.98 25.04 31.73
CA ARG A 353 -7.38 24.13 32.73
C ARG A 353 -8.11 22.80 32.89
N ASN A 354 -9.36 22.70 32.41
CA ASN A 354 -10.11 21.46 32.40
C ASN A 354 -9.84 20.65 31.13
N HIS A 355 -9.09 21.21 30.18
CA HIS A 355 -8.67 20.51 28.97
C HIS A 355 -7.21 20.07 29.11
N TYR A 356 -6.94 18.93 28.49
CA TYR A 356 -5.62 18.34 28.40
C TYR A 356 -5.29 18.17 26.94
N THR A 357 -4.03 18.38 26.58
CA THR A 357 -3.53 18.14 25.24
C THR A 357 -2.48 17.04 25.30
N PHE A 358 -2.80 15.90 24.71
CA PHE A 358 -1.87 14.80 24.54
C PHE A 358 -1.04 15.05 23.29
N CYS A 359 0.22 15.41 23.48
CA CYS A 359 1.13 15.85 22.44
C CYS A 359 2.03 14.70 21.95
N LEU A 360 2.27 14.68 20.64
CA LEU A 360 3.31 13.88 20.00
C LEU A 360 4.51 14.79 19.72
N ILE A 361 5.65 14.40 20.28
CA ILE A 361 6.91 15.13 20.23
C ILE A 361 7.90 14.31 19.39
N LYS A 362 8.57 14.96 18.43
CA LYS A 362 9.63 14.36 17.60
C LYS A 362 10.81 15.31 17.62
N GLN A 363 11.99 14.83 18.04
CA GLN A 363 13.20 15.66 18.13
C GLN A 363 12.97 17.00 18.86
N GLN A 364 12.29 16.96 20.02
CA GLN A 364 11.91 18.13 20.84
C GLN A 364 10.89 19.10 20.20
N GLN A 365 10.31 18.78 19.03
CA GLN A 365 9.27 19.57 18.41
C GLN A 365 7.91 18.88 18.49
N ILE A 366 6.85 19.65 18.76
CA ILE A 366 5.48 19.14 18.71
C ILE A 366 5.10 18.99 17.24
N ILE A 367 4.77 17.77 16.82
CA ILE A 367 4.34 17.46 15.44
C ILE A 367 2.86 17.08 15.35
N GLY A 368 2.20 16.83 16.48
CA GLY A 368 0.77 16.56 16.53
C GLY A 368 0.23 16.55 17.95
N GLY A 369 -1.08 16.49 18.09
CA GLY A 369 -1.70 16.37 19.39
C GLY A 369 -3.20 16.09 19.36
N CYS A 370 -3.73 15.71 20.52
CA CYS A 370 -5.14 15.51 20.78
C CYS A 370 -5.55 16.34 22.00
N CYS A 371 -6.37 17.36 21.80
CA CYS A 371 -6.96 18.14 22.88
C CYS A 371 -8.28 17.47 23.29
N PHE A 372 -8.40 17.11 24.57
CA PHE A 372 -9.56 16.43 25.10
C PHE A 372 -9.92 16.94 26.50
N ARG A 373 -11.18 16.76 26.88
CA ARG A 373 -11.71 17.09 28.20
C ARG A 373 -12.20 15.82 28.90
N PRO A 374 -11.55 15.37 29.98
CA PRO A 374 -11.99 14.21 30.74
C PRO A 374 -13.13 14.54 31.71
N TYR A 375 -14.12 13.66 31.78
CA TYR A 375 -15.21 13.68 32.75
C TYR A 375 -15.15 12.42 33.62
N PHE A 376 -14.31 12.47 34.67
CA PHE A 376 -13.98 11.30 35.48
C PHE A 376 -15.20 10.66 36.16
N LYS A 377 -16.17 11.46 36.64
CA LYS A 377 -17.39 10.95 37.26
C LYS A 377 -18.27 10.20 36.27
N GLN A 378 -18.39 10.74 35.05
CA GLN A 378 -19.17 10.15 33.97
C GLN A 378 -18.38 9.08 33.19
N LYS A 379 -17.09 8.87 33.50
CA LYS A 379 -16.20 7.90 32.86
C LYS A 379 -16.09 8.03 31.33
N PHE A 380 -16.15 9.25 30.80
CA PHE A 380 -15.88 9.49 29.38
C PHE A 380 -14.97 10.71 29.20
N ALA A 381 -14.41 10.86 28.00
CA ALA A 381 -13.74 12.09 27.60
C ALA A 381 -14.25 12.60 26.26
N GLU A 382 -14.38 13.92 26.17
CA GLU A 382 -14.69 14.64 24.93
C GLU A 382 -13.39 14.92 24.18
N VAL A 383 -13.24 14.38 22.97
CA VAL A 383 -12.13 14.74 22.07
C VAL A 383 -12.54 15.98 21.29
N ALA A 384 -11.95 17.13 21.67
CA ALA A 384 -12.25 18.44 21.10
C ALA A 384 -11.47 18.70 19.81
N PHE A 385 -10.16 18.47 19.82
CA PHE A 385 -9.30 18.65 18.65
C PHE A 385 -8.34 17.48 18.48
N LEU A 386 -8.09 17.11 17.23
CA LEU A 386 -7.10 16.11 16.89
C LEU A 386 -6.45 16.52 15.58
N ALA A 387 -5.12 16.67 15.58
CA ALA A 387 -4.39 17.03 14.38
C ALA A 387 -2.92 16.57 14.44
N VAL A 388 -2.36 16.29 13.26
CA VAL A 388 -0.93 16.07 13.03
C VAL A 388 -0.51 17.05 11.93
N THR A 389 0.70 17.59 12.02
CA THR A 389 1.27 18.48 10.99
C THR A 389 1.27 17.82 9.62
N SER A 390 0.97 18.57 8.57
CA SER A 390 0.79 18.04 7.20
C SER A 390 2.03 17.31 6.67
N SER A 391 3.24 17.74 7.04
CA SER A 391 4.50 17.10 6.65
C SER A 391 4.70 15.70 7.25
N GLU A 392 3.99 15.39 8.33
CA GLU A 392 4.08 14.13 9.06
C GLU A 392 2.77 13.31 8.96
N GLN A 393 1.79 13.77 8.18
CA GLN A 393 0.58 12.99 7.93
C GLN A 393 0.87 11.74 7.10
N VAL A 394 -0.07 10.79 7.14
CA VAL A 394 -0.01 9.51 6.39
C VAL A 394 1.07 8.52 6.89
N LYS A 395 1.99 8.93 7.77
CA LYS A 395 3.04 8.07 8.38
C LYS A 395 2.60 7.23 9.59
N GLY A 396 1.30 7.24 9.93
CA GLY A 396 0.76 6.44 11.04
C GLY A 396 0.72 7.13 12.40
N TYR A 397 1.36 8.28 12.57
CA TYR A 397 1.39 9.01 13.84
C TYR A 397 0.01 9.30 14.44
N GLY A 398 -0.99 9.60 13.62
CA GLY A 398 -2.35 9.82 14.11
C GLY A 398 -2.97 8.58 14.77
N THR A 399 -2.69 7.38 14.27
CA THR A 399 -3.12 6.12 14.90
C THR A 399 -2.33 5.88 16.18
N ARG A 400 -1.00 6.03 16.13
CA ARG A 400 -0.13 5.84 17.31
C ARG A 400 -0.51 6.78 18.47
N LEU A 401 -0.76 8.05 18.16
CA LEU A 401 -1.23 9.07 19.11
C LEU A 401 -2.54 8.65 19.79
N MET A 402 -3.50 8.13 19.02
CA MET A 402 -4.79 7.68 19.56
C MET A 402 -4.65 6.42 20.41
N ASN A 403 -3.79 5.47 20.03
CA ASN A 403 -3.52 4.26 20.81
C ASN A 403 -2.88 4.60 22.16
N HIS A 404 -1.89 5.48 22.16
CA HIS A 404 -1.30 6.01 23.40
C HIS A 404 -2.30 6.77 24.25
N LEU A 405 -3.14 7.60 23.63
CA LEU A 405 -4.18 8.31 24.35
C LEU A 405 -5.17 7.35 25.02
N LYS A 406 -5.61 6.28 24.33
CA LYS A 406 -6.45 5.24 24.92
C LYS A 406 -5.79 4.59 26.14
N GLU A 407 -4.53 4.17 26.02
CA GLU A 407 -3.80 3.59 27.16
C GLU A 407 -3.58 4.59 28.30
N HIS A 408 -3.38 5.87 27.98
CA HIS A 408 -3.24 6.92 28.99
C HIS A 408 -4.54 7.12 29.78
N VAL A 409 -5.69 7.29 29.10
CA VAL A 409 -6.97 7.58 29.78
C VAL A 409 -7.55 6.37 30.51
N LYS A 410 -7.20 5.15 30.10
CA LYS A 410 -7.58 3.91 30.81
C LYS A 410 -7.08 3.91 32.25
N LYS A 411 -5.88 4.44 32.49
CA LYS A 411 -5.31 4.58 33.84
C LYS A 411 -6.16 5.48 34.74
N SER A 412 -6.92 6.40 34.14
CA SER A 412 -7.83 7.31 34.82
C SER A 412 -9.28 6.81 34.89
N GLY A 413 -9.56 5.56 34.47
CA GLY A 413 -10.89 4.96 34.55
C GLY A 413 -11.88 5.46 33.49
N ILE A 414 -11.41 6.07 32.41
CA ILE A 414 -12.25 6.51 31.29
C ILE A 414 -12.58 5.32 30.39
N GLU A 415 -13.86 5.13 30.11
CA GLU A 415 -14.39 3.98 29.34
C GLU A 415 -14.82 4.38 27.91
N TYR A 416 -15.14 5.66 27.68
CA TYR A 416 -15.68 6.15 26.41
C TYR A 416 -14.97 7.41 25.92
N PHE A 417 -14.80 7.52 24.60
CA PHE A 417 -14.58 8.79 23.93
C PHE A 417 -15.82 9.22 23.15
N LEU A 418 -16.14 10.50 23.25
CA LEU A 418 -17.11 11.16 22.40
C LEU A 418 -16.44 12.27 21.60
N THR A 419 -16.84 12.45 20.36
CA THR A 419 -16.31 13.53 19.51
C THR A 419 -17.33 13.92 18.44
N TYR A 420 -17.29 15.19 18.04
CA TYR A 420 -17.94 15.65 16.82
C TYR A 420 -16.89 15.68 15.71
N ALA A 421 -17.01 14.74 14.76
CA ALA A 421 -16.11 14.62 13.63
C ALA A 421 -16.62 15.40 12.42
N ASP A 422 -15.76 16.18 11.76
CA ASP A 422 -16.05 16.69 10.41
C ASP A 422 -16.18 15.52 9.43
N ASN A 423 -16.96 15.70 8.35
CA ASN A 423 -17.25 14.67 7.35
C ASN A 423 -15.99 14.06 6.74
N PHE A 424 -14.92 14.85 6.60
CA PHE A 424 -13.61 14.39 6.10
C PHE A 424 -12.86 13.51 7.12
N ALA A 425 -13.13 13.68 8.42
CA ALA A 425 -12.46 12.97 9.51
C ALA A 425 -13.18 11.69 9.95
N VAL A 426 -14.46 11.50 9.59
CA VAL A 426 -15.26 10.31 9.94
C VAL A 426 -14.53 9.01 9.56
N GLY A 427 -13.87 8.97 8.41
CA GLY A 427 -13.10 7.81 7.96
C GLY A 427 -11.88 7.50 8.85
N TYR A 428 -11.22 8.51 9.40
CA TYR A 428 -10.16 8.32 10.39
C TYR A 428 -10.74 7.77 11.69
N PHE A 429 -11.78 8.40 12.24
CA PHE A 429 -12.38 7.98 13.52
C PHE A 429 -12.95 6.56 13.45
N ARG A 430 -13.60 6.15 12.36
CA ARG A 430 -14.03 4.75 12.18
C ARG A 430 -12.87 3.76 12.29
N LYS A 431 -11.72 4.08 11.69
CA LYS A 431 -10.52 3.24 11.77
C LYS A 431 -9.95 3.15 13.19
N GLN A 432 -10.19 4.16 14.02
CA GLN A 432 -9.82 4.14 15.44
C GLN A 432 -10.87 3.45 16.32
N GLY A 433 -11.91 2.83 15.75
CA GLY A 433 -12.97 2.15 16.50
C GLY A 433 -14.08 3.08 16.99
N PHE A 434 -14.25 4.25 16.37
CA PHE A 434 -15.43 5.09 16.61
C PHE A 434 -16.61 4.66 15.73
N THR A 435 -17.81 4.75 16.28
CA THR A 435 -19.08 4.48 15.62
C THR A 435 -20.03 5.67 15.75
N GLN A 436 -20.94 5.83 14.79
CA GLN A 436 -22.02 6.83 14.89
C GLN A 436 -23.14 6.37 15.82
N LYS A 437 -23.21 5.07 16.13
CA LYS A 437 -24.20 4.51 17.05
C LYS A 437 -23.70 4.72 18.48
N ILE A 438 -24.28 5.71 19.16
CA ILE A 438 -23.97 6.01 20.56
C ILE A 438 -24.62 4.95 21.44
N SER A 439 -23.81 4.15 22.12
CA SER A 439 -24.26 3.11 23.05
C SER A 439 -24.32 3.63 24.49
N MET A 440 -23.60 4.71 24.80
CA MET A 440 -23.57 5.33 26.11
C MET A 440 -24.92 6.00 26.45
N PRO A 441 -25.47 5.78 27.66
CA PRO A 441 -26.73 6.39 28.10
C PRO A 441 -26.71 7.91 27.99
N LYS A 442 -27.81 8.51 27.49
CA LYS A 442 -27.89 9.94 27.17
C LYS A 442 -27.63 10.82 28.39
N GLU A 443 -28.08 10.39 29.56
CA GLU A 443 -27.96 11.10 30.84
C GLU A 443 -26.50 11.32 31.26
N ARG A 444 -25.59 10.48 30.74
CA ARG A 444 -24.17 10.52 31.09
C ARG A 444 -23.39 11.60 30.32
N TRP A 445 -23.86 12.01 29.14
CA TRP A 445 -23.10 12.91 28.26
C TRP A 445 -23.89 14.13 27.78
N PHE A 446 -25.21 14.07 27.80
CA PHE A 446 -26.05 15.18 27.37
C PHE A 446 -25.82 16.41 28.26
N GLY A 447 -25.55 17.56 27.63
CA GLY A 447 -25.22 18.81 28.32
C GLY A 447 -23.77 18.95 28.78
N PHE A 448 -22.94 17.91 28.65
CA PHE A 448 -21.50 17.97 28.96
C PHE A 448 -20.65 18.28 27.74
N ILE A 449 -20.97 17.66 26.60
CA ILE A 449 -20.24 17.86 25.35
C ILE A 449 -20.78 19.06 24.59
N LYS A 450 -19.96 19.64 23.72
CA LYS A 450 -20.38 20.75 22.86
C LYS A 450 -20.91 20.25 21.53
N ASP A 451 -22.02 20.82 21.09
CA ASP A 451 -22.57 20.56 19.77
C ASP A 451 -21.88 21.43 18.72
N TYR A 452 -21.43 20.81 17.63
CA TYR A 452 -20.81 21.50 16.50
C TYR A 452 -21.69 21.36 15.27
N GLU A 453 -22.07 22.48 14.68
CA GLU A 453 -22.88 22.50 13.46
C GLU A 453 -22.13 21.82 12.31
N GLY A 454 -22.80 20.89 11.62
CA GLY A 454 -22.20 20.11 10.54
C GLY A 454 -21.23 19.00 10.98
N GLY A 455 -21.02 18.80 12.29
CA GLY A 455 -20.26 17.68 12.83
C GLY A 455 -21.11 16.41 12.98
N THR A 456 -20.50 15.24 12.78
CA THR A 456 -21.11 13.95 13.08
C THR A 456 -20.68 13.49 14.48
N LEU A 457 -21.63 13.30 15.39
CA LEU A 457 -21.35 12.73 16.71
C LEU A 457 -20.90 11.27 16.57
N MET A 458 -19.76 10.94 17.19
CA MET A 458 -19.18 9.61 17.16
C MET A 458 -18.70 9.17 18.56
N GLU A 459 -18.85 7.89 18.86
CA GLU A 459 -18.46 7.24 20.12
C GLU A 459 -17.39 6.18 19.88
N CYS A 460 -16.36 6.13 20.73
CA CYS A 460 -15.45 4.99 20.84
C CYS A 460 -15.51 4.40 22.25
N ARG A 461 -15.86 3.13 22.35
CA ARG A 461 -15.78 2.37 23.60
C ARG A 461 -14.39 1.79 23.76
N ILE A 462 -13.72 2.14 24.84
CA ILE A 462 -12.36 1.69 25.16
C ILE A 462 -12.44 0.38 25.92
N SER A 463 -11.81 -0.68 25.39
CA SER A 463 -11.79 -1.98 26.04
C SER A 463 -10.70 -2.03 27.11
N PRO A 464 -11.02 -2.35 28.38
CA PRO A 464 -10.02 -2.40 29.44
C PRO A 464 -9.03 -3.57 29.29
N LYS A 465 -9.43 -4.63 28.59
CA LYS A 465 -8.64 -5.87 28.45
C LYS A 465 -7.61 -5.84 27.31
N VAL A 466 -7.76 -4.91 26.37
CA VAL A 466 -6.95 -4.87 25.14
C VAL A 466 -5.85 -3.84 25.31
N ASP A 467 -4.60 -4.21 25.10
CA ASP A 467 -3.49 -3.26 24.96
C ASP A 467 -3.49 -2.70 23.53
N TYR A 468 -3.85 -1.42 23.40
CA TYR A 468 -3.94 -0.75 22.10
C TYR A 468 -2.56 -0.48 21.47
N LEU A 469 -1.46 -0.51 22.21
CA LEU A 469 -0.10 -0.35 21.67
C LEU A 469 0.42 -1.65 21.03
N ARG A 470 -0.10 -2.80 21.48
CA ARG A 470 0.25 -4.14 20.98
C ARG A 470 -0.85 -4.78 20.15
N LEU A 471 -1.83 -4.00 19.69
CA LEU A 471 -3.01 -4.50 18.99
C LEU A 471 -2.66 -5.41 17.80
N PHE A 472 -1.64 -5.03 17.01
CA PHE A 472 -1.17 -5.82 15.88
C PHE A 472 -0.65 -7.21 16.28
N SER A 473 0.25 -7.27 17.28
CA SER A 473 0.80 -8.53 17.78
C SER A 473 -0.31 -9.42 18.33
N ILE A 474 -1.23 -8.87 19.12
CA ILE A 474 -2.35 -9.64 19.69
C ILE A 474 -3.21 -10.26 18.58
N LEU A 475 -3.51 -9.52 17.52
CA LEU A 475 -4.32 -10.01 16.41
C LEU A 475 -3.58 -11.06 15.57
N ASN A 476 -2.28 -10.88 15.35
CA ASN A 476 -1.47 -11.88 14.66
C ASN A 476 -1.42 -13.19 15.46
N ASP A 477 -1.19 -13.10 16.78
CA ASP A 477 -1.17 -14.27 17.66
C ASP A 477 -2.52 -15.01 17.66
N GLN A 478 -3.63 -14.27 17.64
CA GLN A 478 -4.98 -14.82 17.52
C GLN A 478 -5.20 -15.49 16.17
N GLN A 479 -4.79 -14.86 15.07
CA GLN A 479 -4.90 -15.42 13.73
C GLN A 479 -4.10 -16.72 13.61
N GLU A 480 -2.87 -16.74 14.11
CA GLU A 480 -2.03 -17.93 14.14
C GLU A 480 -2.64 -19.04 15.00
N ALA A 481 -3.23 -18.70 16.15
CA ALA A 481 -3.90 -19.67 17.00
C ALA A 481 -5.11 -20.32 16.29
N VAL A 482 -5.93 -19.51 15.61
CA VAL A 482 -7.06 -19.99 14.80
C VAL A 482 -6.56 -20.84 13.64
N GLN A 483 -5.53 -20.40 12.93
CA GLN A 483 -4.93 -21.17 11.82
C GLN A 483 -4.38 -22.50 12.32
N ARG A 484 -3.68 -22.54 13.46
CA ARG A 484 -3.22 -23.77 14.09
C ARG A 484 -4.38 -24.69 14.47
N ALA A 485 -5.49 -24.15 14.97
CA ALA A 485 -6.70 -24.94 15.26
C ALA A 485 -7.31 -25.53 13.98
N ILE A 486 -7.41 -24.73 12.90
CA ILE A 486 -7.89 -25.20 11.59
C ILE A 486 -7.00 -26.32 11.06
N LEU A 487 -5.67 -26.15 11.09
CA LEU A 487 -4.70 -27.16 10.63
C LEU A 487 -4.79 -28.47 11.44
N ARG A 488 -5.12 -28.39 12.74
CA ARG A 488 -5.33 -29.58 13.58
C ARG A 488 -6.63 -30.31 13.27
N LEU A 489 -7.72 -29.57 13.01
CA LEU A 489 -9.03 -30.15 12.69
C LEU A 489 -9.09 -30.71 11.27
N LYS A 490 -8.51 -29.97 10.31
CA LYS A 490 -8.53 -30.30 8.89
C LYS A 490 -7.20 -29.90 8.25
N PRO A 491 -6.17 -30.76 8.30
CA PRO A 491 -4.89 -30.46 7.67
C PRO A 491 -5.10 -30.29 6.15
N PRO A 492 -4.49 -29.27 5.52
CA PRO A 492 -4.58 -29.09 4.08
C PRO A 492 -3.90 -30.27 3.40
N ARG A 493 -4.67 -31.03 2.60
CA ARG A 493 -4.15 -32.13 1.80
C ARG A 493 -3.69 -31.58 0.46
N VAL A 494 -2.40 -31.72 0.17
CA VAL A 494 -1.82 -31.36 -1.12
C VAL A 494 -1.86 -32.59 -2.01
N PHE A 495 -2.58 -32.49 -3.13
CA PHE A 495 -2.64 -33.54 -4.15
C PHE A 495 -1.55 -33.31 -5.21
N PRO A 496 -1.02 -34.38 -5.84
CA PRO A 496 -0.10 -34.22 -6.96
C PRO A 496 -0.76 -33.44 -8.10
N GLY A 497 0.07 -32.69 -8.86
CA GLY A 497 -0.39 -31.95 -10.03
C GLY A 497 -0.97 -32.87 -11.10
N LEU A 498 -2.03 -32.42 -11.78
CA LEU A 498 -2.69 -33.18 -12.84
C LEU A 498 -1.81 -33.19 -14.10
N THR A 499 -1.52 -34.38 -14.63
CA THR A 499 -0.66 -34.56 -15.82
C THR A 499 -1.42 -34.52 -17.15
N CYS A 500 -2.76 -34.52 -17.09
CA CYS A 500 -3.62 -34.63 -18.28
C CYS A 500 -3.38 -33.59 -19.39
N TRP A 501 -2.89 -32.39 -19.06
CA TRP A 501 -2.56 -31.34 -20.05
C TRP A 501 -1.15 -31.42 -20.62
N GLN A 502 -0.29 -32.28 -20.06
CA GLN A 502 1.00 -32.61 -20.68
C GLN A 502 0.80 -33.54 -21.88
N GLU A 503 -0.27 -34.35 -21.84
CA GLU A 503 -0.65 -35.28 -22.90
C GLU A 503 -1.59 -34.63 -23.93
N ASP A 504 -2.58 -33.85 -23.48
CA ASP A 504 -3.51 -33.13 -24.35
C ASP A 504 -3.81 -31.71 -23.81
N PRO A 505 -3.25 -30.65 -24.45
CA PRO A 505 -3.48 -29.26 -24.05
C PRO A 505 -4.95 -28.81 -24.16
N THR A 506 -5.79 -29.52 -24.92
CA THR A 506 -7.19 -29.15 -25.18
C THR A 506 -8.20 -29.90 -24.33
N ARG A 507 -7.75 -30.83 -23.47
CA ARG A 507 -8.62 -31.66 -22.64
C ARG A 507 -9.37 -30.82 -21.60
N VAL A 508 -10.69 -30.97 -21.60
CA VAL A 508 -11.57 -30.41 -20.56
C VAL A 508 -11.78 -31.47 -19.47
N LEU A 509 -11.39 -31.16 -18.23
CA LEU A 509 -11.56 -32.06 -17.09
C LEU A 509 -12.94 -31.87 -16.45
N HIS A 510 -13.59 -32.99 -16.14
CA HIS A 510 -14.76 -32.98 -15.29
C HIS A 510 -14.34 -32.86 -13.80
N PRO A 511 -15.04 -32.09 -12.94
CA PRO A 511 -14.68 -31.94 -11.52
C PRO A 511 -14.63 -33.24 -10.72
N SER A 512 -15.31 -34.30 -11.17
CA SER A 512 -15.22 -35.63 -10.57
C SER A 512 -13.85 -36.31 -10.77
N GLU A 513 -13.09 -35.89 -11.78
CA GLU A 513 -11.75 -36.43 -12.08
C GLU A 513 -10.66 -35.78 -11.22
N VAL A 514 -11.01 -34.81 -10.38
CA VAL A 514 -10.07 -34.11 -9.50
C VAL A 514 -10.09 -34.76 -8.11
N PRO A 515 -9.01 -35.46 -7.68
CA PRO A 515 -9.00 -36.24 -6.44
C PRO A 515 -9.43 -35.47 -5.19
N GLY A 516 -9.03 -34.19 -5.08
CA GLY A 516 -9.35 -33.35 -3.92
C GLY A 516 -10.76 -32.78 -3.87
N VAL A 517 -11.50 -32.80 -4.99
CA VAL A 517 -12.85 -32.21 -5.10
C VAL A 517 -13.90 -33.20 -4.61
N VAL A 518 -13.81 -34.46 -5.05
CA VAL A 518 -14.72 -35.54 -4.64
C VAL A 518 -14.58 -35.86 -3.16
N GLU A 519 -13.34 -35.94 -2.64
CA GLU A 519 -13.08 -36.20 -1.22
C GLU A 519 -13.62 -35.11 -0.27
N PHE A 520 -13.81 -33.88 -0.77
CA PHE A 520 -14.36 -32.76 0.01
C PHE A 520 -15.89 -32.71 0.01
N GLY A 521 -16.56 -33.71 -0.58
CA GLY A 521 -18.02 -33.83 -0.62
C GLY A 521 -18.68 -33.35 -1.90
N TRP A 522 -17.91 -33.16 -2.98
CA TRP A 522 -18.49 -32.82 -4.28
C TRP A 522 -19.27 -34.02 -4.83
N THR A 523 -20.56 -33.82 -5.11
CA THR A 523 -21.40 -34.75 -5.85
C THR A 523 -22.05 -34.02 -7.03
N PRO A 524 -22.38 -34.70 -8.13
CA PRO A 524 -23.07 -34.08 -9.26
C PRO A 524 -24.39 -33.39 -8.84
N GLN A 525 -25.09 -33.98 -7.85
CA GLN A 525 -26.30 -33.44 -7.24
C GLN A 525 -26.00 -32.15 -6.46
N ALA A 526 -25.03 -32.18 -5.54
CA ALA A 526 -24.64 -30.99 -4.76
C ALA A 526 -24.06 -29.87 -5.63
N ALA A 527 -23.44 -30.19 -6.77
CA ALA A 527 -22.98 -29.21 -7.74
C ALA A 527 -24.13 -28.58 -8.54
N ALA A 528 -25.15 -29.36 -8.90
CA ALA A 528 -26.37 -28.86 -9.53
C ALA A 528 -27.20 -28.01 -8.56
N ASP A 529 -27.33 -28.46 -7.31
CA ASP A 529 -28.01 -27.72 -6.24
C ASP A 529 -27.24 -26.44 -5.90
N ALA A 530 -25.92 -26.49 -5.76
CA ALA A 530 -25.09 -25.30 -5.54
C ALA A 530 -25.04 -24.37 -6.77
N ALA A 531 -25.17 -24.88 -8.00
CA ALA A 531 -25.29 -24.05 -9.20
C ALA A 531 -26.68 -23.39 -9.29
N GLY A 532 -27.74 -24.10 -8.89
CA GLY A 532 -29.09 -23.56 -8.75
C GLY A 532 -29.18 -22.50 -7.65
N GLU A 533 -28.59 -22.77 -6.48
CA GLU A 533 -28.50 -21.84 -5.36
C GLU A 533 -27.57 -20.66 -5.66
N ALA A 534 -26.44 -20.86 -6.34
CA ALA A 534 -25.55 -19.77 -6.75
C ALA A 534 -26.19 -18.90 -7.86
N ALA A 535 -26.94 -19.49 -8.78
CA ALA A 535 -27.72 -18.73 -9.77
C ALA A 535 -28.87 -17.96 -9.10
N ALA A 536 -29.55 -18.55 -8.11
CA ALA A 536 -30.59 -17.90 -7.32
C ALA A 536 -30.03 -16.81 -6.37
N ALA A 537 -28.86 -17.04 -5.77
CA ALA A 537 -28.19 -16.11 -4.86
C ALA A 537 -27.44 -14.99 -5.59
N ALA A 538 -26.99 -15.21 -6.83
CA ALA A 538 -26.40 -14.19 -7.68
C ALA A 538 -27.44 -13.27 -8.35
N ALA A 539 -28.70 -13.71 -8.43
CA ALA A 539 -29.81 -12.89 -8.91
C ALA A 539 -30.16 -11.83 -7.87
N LYS A 540 -29.49 -10.68 -7.95
CA LYS A 540 -29.84 -9.49 -7.17
C LYS A 540 -31.35 -9.23 -7.30
N PRO A 541 -32.09 -9.01 -6.22
CA PRO A 541 -33.52 -8.79 -6.33
C PRO A 541 -33.82 -7.52 -7.13
N LEU A 542 -34.95 -7.51 -7.86
CA LEU A 542 -35.31 -6.45 -8.81
C LEU A 542 -35.15 -5.04 -8.23
N HIS A 543 -35.56 -4.84 -6.97
CA HIS A 543 -35.46 -3.55 -6.29
C HIS A 543 -34.02 -3.06 -6.11
N GLU A 544 -33.06 -3.94 -5.83
CA GLU A 544 -31.65 -3.57 -5.71
C GLU A 544 -31.04 -3.24 -7.07
N GLN A 545 -31.41 -3.99 -8.12
CA GLN A 545 -30.98 -3.69 -9.49
C GLN A 545 -31.45 -2.29 -9.92
N ILE A 546 -32.71 -1.94 -9.62
CA ILE A 546 -33.28 -0.61 -9.88
C ILE A 546 -32.51 0.48 -9.13
N VAL A 547 -32.22 0.28 -7.83
CA VAL A 547 -31.45 1.26 -7.04
C VAL A 547 -30.05 1.47 -7.62
N GLN A 548 -29.39 0.40 -8.09
CA GLN A 548 -28.06 0.51 -8.72
C GLN A 548 -28.10 1.32 -10.02
N VAL A 549 -29.10 1.12 -10.87
CA VAL A 549 -29.29 1.93 -12.08
C VAL A 549 -29.53 3.40 -11.73
N LEU A 550 -30.39 3.67 -10.74
CA LEU A 550 -30.67 5.04 -10.27
C LEU A 550 -29.47 5.71 -9.59
N ASP A 551 -28.59 4.95 -8.94
CA ASP A 551 -27.33 5.46 -8.37
C ASP A 551 -26.34 5.86 -9.46
N VAL A 552 -26.25 5.09 -10.54
CA VAL A 552 -25.40 5.40 -11.69
C VAL A 552 -25.91 6.65 -12.39
N LEU A 553 -27.23 6.73 -12.60
CA LEU A 553 -27.88 7.90 -13.19
C LEU A 553 -27.63 9.16 -12.35
N ALA A 554 -27.79 9.07 -11.02
CA ALA A 554 -27.58 10.17 -10.09
C ALA A 554 -26.14 10.72 -10.11
N ARG A 555 -25.13 9.90 -10.42
CA ARG A 555 -23.72 10.34 -10.43
C ARG A 555 -23.32 11.10 -11.70
N HIS A 556 -24.17 11.09 -12.73
CA HIS A 556 -23.89 11.81 -13.96
C HIS A 556 -23.95 13.32 -13.73
N HIS A 557 -23.02 14.09 -14.30
CA HIS A 557 -22.94 15.55 -14.06
C HIS A 557 -24.22 16.28 -14.50
N SER A 558 -24.87 15.83 -15.57
CA SER A 558 -26.14 16.38 -16.08
C SER A 558 -27.38 15.98 -15.25
N ALA A 559 -27.26 15.09 -14.25
CA ALA A 559 -28.40 14.54 -13.51
C ALA A 559 -28.96 15.44 -12.40
N TRP A 560 -28.31 16.57 -12.11
CA TRP A 560 -28.67 17.43 -10.99
C TRP A 560 -30.15 17.89 -10.97
N PRO A 561 -30.81 18.21 -12.11
CA PRO A 561 -32.22 18.61 -12.13
C PRO A 561 -33.19 17.47 -11.79
N PHE A 562 -32.73 16.22 -11.85
CA PHE A 562 -33.55 15.02 -11.69
C PHE A 562 -33.42 14.39 -10.30
N HIS A 563 -32.60 14.96 -9.41
CA HIS A 563 -32.31 14.36 -8.11
C HIS A 563 -33.48 14.35 -7.14
N LYS A 564 -34.32 15.38 -7.18
CA LYS A 564 -35.39 15.64 -6.22
C LYS A 564 -36.63 16.15 -6.98
N PRO A 565 -37.82 16.09 -6.35
CA PRO A 565 -39.01 16.72 -6.90
C PRO A 565 -38.79 18.20 -7.18
N VAL A 566 -39.36 18.71 -8.28
CA VAL A 566 -39.30 20.13 -8.65
C VAL A 566 -40.02 20.96 -7.59
N ALA A 567 -39.36 21.99 -7.04
CA ALA A 567 -39.99 22.86 -6.05
C ALA A 567 -40.99 23.80 -6.73
N LYS A 568 -42.15 24.03 -6.10
CA LYS A 568 -43.15 24.98 -6.61
C LYS A 568 -42.61 26.41 -6.71
N ASP A 569 -41.68 26.77 -5.83
CA ASP A 569 -41.05 28.09 -5.84
C ASP A 569 -40.12 28.29 -7.04
N GLU A 570 -39.57 27.21 -7.61
CA GLU A 570 -38.70 27.26 -8.79
C GLU A 570 -39.51 27.21 -10.10
N ALA A 571 -40.69 26.58 -10.07
CA ALA A 571 -41.55 26.38 -11.22
C ALA A 571 -43.04 26.33 -10.78
N PRO A 572 -43.71 27.49 -10.66
CA PRO A 572 -45.06 27.58 -10.07
C PRO A 572 -46.14 26.79 -10.83
N ASP A 573 -46.06 26.78 -12.15
CA ASP A 573 -47.00 26.13 -13.09
C ASP A 573 -46.62 24.67 -13.42
N TYR A 574 -45.51 24.16 -12.85
CA TYR A 574 -44.99 22.83 -13.17
C TYR A 574 -46.01 21.71 -12.95
N TYR A 575 -46.71 21.73 -11.81
CA TYR A 575 -47.67 20.69 -11.43
C TYR A 575 -49.03 20.85 -12.13
N GLU A 576 -49.27 21.97 -12.82
CA GLU A 576 -50.45 22.16 -13.68
C GLU A 576 -50.19 21.55 -15.07
N ILE A 577 -48.95 21.67 -15.56
CA ILE A 577 -48.52 21.15 -16.87
C ILE A 577 -48.14 19.67 -16.80
N ILE A 578 -47.46 19.24 -15.74
CA ILE A 578 -46.95 17.87 -15.56
C ILE A 578 -47.85 17.10 -14.58
N GLN A 579 -48.71 16.25 -15.13
CA GLN A 579 -49.72 15.49 -14.39
C GLN A 579 -49.15 14.34 -13.55
N GLN A 580 -48.05 13.74 -13.99
CA GLN A 580 -47.40 12.63 -13.28
C GLN A 580 -45.92 12.95 -13.07
N PRO A 581 -45.57 13.78 -12.06
CA PRO A 581 -44.18 14.11 -11.76
C PRO A 581 -43.44 12.88 -11.22
N THR A 582 -42.14 12.80 -11.47
CA THR A 582 -41.25 11.79 -10.89
C THR A 582 -39.80 12.27 -10.96
N ASP A 583 -38.95 11.69 -10.12
CA ASP A 583 -37.55 12.04 -9.94
C ASP A 583 -36.76 10.85 -9.38
N ILE A 584 -35.43 10.95 -9.38
CA ILE A 584 -34.54 9.88 -8.94
C ILE A 584 -34.77 9.52 -7.46
N ALA A 585 -34.98 10.49 -6.56
CA ALA A 585 -35.21 10.21 -5.14
C ALA A 585 -36.56 9.52 -4.92
N THR A 586 -37.60 9.93 -5.65
CA THR A 586 -38.92 9.27 -5.61
C THR A 586 -38.84 7.83 -6.12
N MET A 587 -38.21 7.59 -7.28
CA MET A 587 -38.02 6.24 -7.80
C MET A 587 -37.17 5.36 -6.86
N LYS A 588 -36.12 5.90 -6.23
CA LYS A 588 -35.33 5.16 -5.22
C LYS A 588 -36.16 4.77 -4.01
N LYS A 589 -37.05 5.65 -3.53
CA LYS A 589 -37.97 5.34 -2.43
C LYS A 589 -38.96 4.23 -2.83
N LYS A 590 -39.54 4.31 -4.03
CA LYS A 590 -40.45 3.28 -4.56
C LYS A 590 -39.74 1.92 -4.71
N ALA A 591 -38.52 1.90 -5.23
CA ALA A 591 -37.70 0.70 -5.34
C ALA A 591 -37.43 0.08 -3.97
N LYS A 592 -36.96 0.86 -2.98
CA LYS A 592 -36.72 0.36 -1.61
C LYS A 592 -37.98 -0.18 -0.93
N LYS A 593 -39.16 0.36 -1.27
CA LYS A 593 -40.47 -0.13 -0.81
C LYS A 593 -41.04 -1.27 -1.67
N LYS A 594 -40.27 -1.81 -2.62
CA LYS A 594 -40.68 -2.85 -3.57
C LYS A 594 -41.96 -2.52 -4.36
N GLN A 595 -42.16 -1.25 -4.72
CA GLN A 595 -43.36 -0.78 -5.42
C GLN A 595 -43.27 -0.85 -6.96
N PHE A 596 -42.17 -1.38 -7.49
CA PHE A 596 -42.05 -1.69 -8.92
C PHE A 596 -42.35 -3.18 -9.12
N PRO A 597 -43.50 -3.54 -9.74
CA PRO A 597 -43.91 -4.94 -9.90
C PRO A 597 -43.02 -5.71 -10.88
N ASN A 598 -42.45 -5.00 -11.86
CA ASN A 598 -41.56 -5.56 -12.87
C ASN A 598 -40.68 -4.45 -13.46
N LYS A 599 -39.69 -4.85 -14.26
CA LYS A 599 -38.79 -3.99 -15.02
C LYS A 599 -39.54 -3.02 -15.92
N ALA A 600 -40.63 -3.46 -16.56
CA ALA A 600 -41.40 -2.62 -17.48
C ALA A 600 -42.00 -1.39 -16.77
N ALA A 601 -42.50 -1.57 -15.54
CA ALA A 601 -43.00 -0.47 -14.71
C ALA A 601 -41.90 0.54 -14.35
N PHE A 602 -40.69 0.05 -14.04
CA PHE A 602 -39.54 0.92 -13.81
C PHE A 602 -39.12 1.69 -15.07
N LEU A 603 -38.98 1.01 -16.21
CA LEU A 603 -38.58 1.63 -17.48
C LEU A 603 -39.60 2.69 -17.94
N SER A 604 -40.88 2.41 -17.76
CA SER A 604 -41.97 3.36 -18.05
C SER A 604 -41.84 4.63 -17.21
N GLU A 605 -41.62 4.49 -15.89
CA GLU A 605 -41.45 5.64 -15.00
C GLU A 605 -40.14 6.41 -15.26
N LEU A 606 -39.05 5.70 -15.58
CA LEU A 606 -37.78 6.30 -15.96
C LEU A 606 -37.89 7.12 -17.26
N SER A 607 -38.55 6.59 -18.28
CA SER A 607 -38.79 7.30 -19.54
C SER A 607 -39.72 8.50 -19.34
N ARG A 608 -40.76 8.35 -18.49
CA ARG A 608 -41.66 9.46 -18.12
C ARG A 608 -40.92 10.61 -17.45
N MET A 609 -39.90 10.34 -16.63
CA MET A 609 -39.05 11.39 -16.05
C MET A 609 -38.43 12.29 -17.13
N PHE A 610 -37.85 11.70 -18.18
CA PHE A 610 -37.25 12.44 -19.29
C PHE A 610 -38.31 13.10 -20.19
N ALA A 611 -39.43 12.43 -20.44
CA ALA A 611 -40.54 12.98 -21.20
C ALA A 611 -41.16 14.21 -20.52
N ASN A 612 -41.34 14.18 -19.20
CA ASN A 612 -41.83 15.32 -18.42
C ASN A 612 -40.87 16.51 -18.54
N CYS A 613 -39.57 16.27 -18.44
CA CYS A 613 -38.57 17.31 -18.60
C CYS A 613 -38.65 17.96 -19.99
N ARG A 614 -38.78 17.15 -21.06
CA ARG A 614 -38.96 17.65 -22.44
C ARG A 614 -40.31 18.33 -22.69
N ARG A 615 -41.36 17.92 -21.97
CA ARG A 615 -42.71 18.48 -22.11
C ARG A 615 -42.83 19.87 -21.48
N TYR A 616 -42.16 20.07 -20.36
CA TYR A 616 -42.14 21.34 -19.65
C TYR A 616 -41.10 22.32 -20.22
N ASN A 617 -39.92 21.82 -20.63
CA ASN A 617 -38.84 22.66 -21.10
C ASN A 617 -38.71 22.63 -22.63
N GLY A 618 -38.41 23.78 -23.26
CA GLY A 618 -38.20 23.84 -24.71
C GLY A 618 -36.90 23.17 -25.18
N PRO A 619 -36.79 22.75 -26.46
CA PRO A 619 -35.61 22.07 -27.02
C PRO A 619 -34.28 22.82 -26.89
N SER A 620 -34.33 24.15 -26.82
CA SER A 620 -33.17 25.03 -26.67
C SER A 620 -32.58 25.03 -25.25
N THR A 621 -33.35 24.60 -24.25
CA THR A 621 -32.96 24.66 -22.83
C THR A 621 -31.91 23.61 -22.48
N ILE A 622 -31.12 23.89 -21.42
CA ILE A 622 -30.15 22.94 -20.88
C ILE A 622 -30.83 21.68 -20.32
N TYR A 623 -32.04 21.81 -19.76
CA TYR A 623 -32.81 20.71 -19.18
C TYR A 623 -33.24 19.70 -20.24
N TYR A 624 -33.73 20.18 -21.40
CA TYR A 624 -34.09 19.32 -22.52
C TYR A 624 -32.86 18.56 -23.07
N LYS A 625 -31.72 19.25 -23.18
CA LYS A 625 -30.45 18.63 -23.60
C LYS A 625 -29.99 17.55 -22.63
N TYR A 626 -30.06 17.82 -21.32
CA TYR A 626 -29.71 16.86 -20.27
C TYR A 626 -30.66 15.66 -20.25
N ALA A 627 -31.96 15.83 -20.51
CA ALA A 627 -32.90 14.72 -20.61
C ALA A 627 -32.48 13.73 -21.73
N ASN A 628 -32.10 14.23 -22.90
CA ASN A 628 -31.68 13.38 -24.03
C ASN A 628 -30.33 12.71 -23.78
N GLU A 629 -29.37 13.44 -23.22
CA GLU A 629 -28.04 12.93 -22.88
C GLU A 629 -28.14 11.79 -21.84
N LEU A 630 -28.88 12.02 -20.76
CA LEU A 630 -29.04 11.05 -19.68
C LEU A 630 -29.85 9.82 -20.10
N GLU A 631 -30.91 10.01 -20.88
CA GLU A 631 -31.70 8.89 -21.41
C GLU A 631 -30.81 7.99 -22.27
N LYS A 632 -30.03 8.57 -23.21
CA LYS A 632 -29.06 7.81 -24.02
C LYS A 632 -28.00 7.11 -23.17
N PHE A 633 -27.51 7.74 -22.12
CA PHE A 633 -26.50 7.18 -21.22
C PHE A 633 -27.01 6.00 -20.40
N ILE A 634 -28.20 6.11 -19.81
CA ILE A 634 -28.69 5.12 -18.83
C ILE A 634 -29.46 3.96 -19.46
N TRP A 635 -30.07 4.15 -20.64
CA TRP A 635 -30.95 3.17 -21.27
C TRP A 635 -30.30 1.79 -21.47
N PRO A 636 -29.06 1.66 -21.97
CA PRO A 636 -28.41 0.36 -22.12
C PRO A 636 -28.29 -0.40 -20.80
N LYS A 637 -28.05 0.32 -19.69
CA LYS A 637 -27.90 -0.25 -18.35
C LYS A 637 -29.25 -0.59 -17.72
N ALA A 638 -30.29 0.20 -17.99
CA ALA A 638 -31.65 -0.07 -17.54
C ALA A 638 -32.23 -1.32 -18.24
N LEU A 639 -31.86 -1.57 -19.50
CA LEU A 639 -32.25 -2.77 -20.25
C LEU A 639 -31.57 -4.06 -19.75
N GLN A 640 -30.50 -3.98 -18.97
CA GLN A 640 -29.83 -5.16 -18.38
C GLN A 640 -30.52 -5.68 -17.11
N ILE A 641 -31.51 -4.97 -16.58
CA ILE A 641 -32.30 -5.42 -15.43
C ILE A 641 -33.06 -6.72 -15.80
N GLN A 642 -33.16 -7.65 -14.86
CA GLN A 642 -33.93 -8.88 -14.99
C GLN A 642 -35.07 -8.94 -13.96
N ASP A 643 -36.23 -9.47 -14.38
CA ASP A 643 -37.37 -9.73 -13.50
C ASP A 643 -37.12 -11.01 -12.70
N THR A 644 -36.61 -10.88 -11.47
CA THR A 644 -36.46 -12.01 -10.55
C THR A 644 -37.83 -12.32 -9.94
N GLN A 645 -38.40 -13.50 -10.22
CA GLN A 645 -39.60 -13.96 -9.50
C GLN A 645 -39.19 -14.39 -8.08
N GLU A 646 -39.68 -13.69 -7.05
CA GLU A 646 -39.60 -14.17 -5.67
C GLU A 646 -40.58 -15.36 -5.55
N THR A 647 -40.06 -16.58 -5.38
CA THR A 647 -40.89 -17.72 -4.98
C THR A 647 -41.54 -17.40 -3.63
N ALA A 648 -42.88 -17.40 -3.59
CA ALA A 648 -43.63 -17.15 -2.37
C ALA A 648 -43.23 -18.17 -1.29
N PRO A 649 -43.11 -17.78 -0.01
CA PRO A 649 -42.86 -18.73 1.06
C PRO A 649 -44.02 -19.72 1.11
N ALA A 650 -43.70 -21.02 1.12
CA ALA A 650 -44.67 -22.07 1.37
C ALA A 650 -45.42 -21.75 2.66
N GLN A 651 -46.73 -21.56 2.56
CA GLN A 651 -47.59 -21.51 3.73
C GLN A 651 -47.50 -22.87 4.42
N ASP A 652 -46.94 -22.88 5.63
CA ASP A 652 -47.05 -24.00 6.54
C ASP A 652 -48.53 -24.33 6.70
N ASN A 653 -48.93 -25.46 6.10
CA ASN A 653 -50.20 -26.10 6.39
C ASN A 653 -50.15 -26.57 7.84
N LEU A 654 -50.65 -25.71 8.74
CA LEU A 654 -51.24 -26.13 10.01
C LEU A 654 -52.35 -27.14 9.69
N ARG A 655 -52.01 -28.42 9.69
CA ARG A 655 -52.99 -29.50 9.81
C ARG A 655 -53.40 -29.60 11.27
N GLN A 656 -54.70 -29.44 11.48
CA GLN A 656 -55.45 -29.93 12.63
C GLN A 656 -55.30 -31.43 12.80
#